data_AF-A0A956CTE8-F1
#
_entry.id   AF-A0A956CTE8-F1
#
_cell.length_a   1.000
_cell.length_b   1.000
_cell.length_c   1.000
_cell.angle_alpha   90.00
_cell.angle_beta   90.00
_cell.angle_gamma   90.00
#
_symmetry.space_group_name_H-M   'P 1'
#
loop_
_entity.id
_entity.type
_entity.pdbx_description
1 polymer ?
#
loop_
_entity_poly.entity_id
_entity_poly.type
_entity_poly.pdbx_seq_one_letter_code
_entity_poly.pdbx_strand_id
1 'polypeptide(L)'
;GDGYTNGEELGDPMGVWRAGMATPGTCGCATRPGFAAFTPGDADLDMDGYCCIGRDMNRNGSCLDMDENDGSTDCDEANDMANSGHAEVCSNPIDNDCDGAPTLLDDDCASVVDRDGDGYCPMGRDMNRDRDCIDSGEMTTDVDCNDDEVTVSPTAGENCLDTLDNDCDSMVDGDDPDCTSDRDADGDGYCPIGRDLNGNGNCNDPGELTAGYDCDDSVAVVNSGRTEICTDFADNDCDGLADFRDDADCGAFFDSDGDGYCPAGRDGNGNGNCVDPGEADEPGDCNDANPAVNPGLTEACLDTDVDEDCDMLVSLADPDCAGYIDSDGDTFCFVGSDMNMNGVCTDPGEQSGLGDCDESTTDIRPTAREDCTDGIDNDCDGSTDGAERGSCDAYRDLDGDGWCFAGQDMDGDGYCDDAGEQTELSEWTADEDPFSGPDTLGTEESPVRYPGAPENCRNMIDEDLDGLVDESGYCRTDVDMDGDGYCPIGTDVNMDGDCEDAGENRGLDCNDGDPTVHTDAEERCLDPVDADCDGKVGTRDEDCFFLLDLDGDGLCGMGIDDNADGDCLDESEDRFGSDCDERDPAVNSRAREASACDDGIDNDCDGAIDYDDTQCECMSDDVCDDGDPCTTDTCSDRVCTHAADATCGDGGMTMMMADGGTTMMPPAEGCSCRAGGSSRAPAGLLLIGIGAVMVLGRRRRR
;
A
#
# COMPACT_ATOMS: atom_id res chain seq x y z
N GLY A 1 8.88 -10.00 -20.95
CA GLY A 1 7.42 -9.76 -20.87
C GLY A 1 7.14 -8.36 -21.33
N ASP A 2 7.63 -8.03 -22.51
CA ASP A 2 8.05 -6.73 -22.99
C ASP A 2 7.54 -6.61 -24.44
N GLY A 3 6.41 -5.93 -24.60
CA GLY A 3 5.93 -5.57 -25.92
C GLY A 3 6.64 -4.29 -26.36
N TYR A 4 7.51 -4.39 -27.36
CA TYR A 4 7.60 -3.54 -28.55
C TYR A 4 9.05 -3.46 -29.08
N THR A 5 9.43 -4.47 -29.87
CA THR A 5 10.29 -4.26 -31.04
C THR A 5 9.64 -4.91 -32.26
N ASN A 6 9.39 -4.13 -33.31
CA ASN A 6 9.37 -4.64 -34.68
C ASN A 6 9.84 -3.57 -35.69
N GLY A 7 11.13 -3.64 -36.03
CA GLY A 7 11.64 -3.63 -37.42
C GLY A 7 11.67 -2.33 -38.21
N GLU A 8 12.89 -1.82 -38.45
CA GLU A 8 13.53 -1.58 -39.77
C GLU A 8 12.59 -1.13 -40.92
N GLU A 9 12.73 -0.02 -41.66
CA GLU A 9 13.86 0.80 -42.11
C GLU A 9 13.33 2.18 -42.54
N LEU A 10 14.02 3.28 -42.22
CA LEU A 10 14.49 4.27 -43.19
C LEU A 10 15.68 5.00 -42.53
N GLY A 11 16.86 4.78 -43.10
CA GLY A 11 18.13 4.93 -42.41
C GLY A 11 18.62 6.37 -42.20
N ASP A 12 19.22 6.56 -41.03
CA ASP A 12 20.44 7.33 -40.87
C ASP A 12 21.41 6.53 -39.96
N PRO A 13 22.49 5.94 -40.50
CA PRO A 13 23.48 5.20 -39.73
C PRO A 13 24.52 6.10 -39.03
N MET A 14 24.30 7.42 -38.98
CA MET A 14 25.16 8.37 -38.27
C MET A 14 24.34 9.29 -37.37
N GLY A 15 23.46 8.75 -36.52
CA GLY A 15 22.83 9.51 -35.43
C GLY A 15 23.88 10.12 -34.51
N VAL A 16 24.40 11.28 -34.90
CA VAL A 16 25.27 12.12 -34.10
C VAL A 16 24.36 12.76 -33.07
N TRP A 17 24.40 12.23 -31.85
CA TRP A 17 24.08 13.01 -30.67
C TRP A 17 24.92 14.29 -30.72
N ARG A 18 24.27 15.44 -30.67
CA ARG A 18 24.95 16.72 -30.46
C ARG A 18 24.87 17.03 -28.97
N ALA A 19 25.99 17.44 -28.39
CA ALA A 19 26.04 18.00 -27.04
C ALA A 19 25.12 19.23 -26.97
N GLY A 20 24.37 19.37 -25.88
CA GLY A 20 23.44 20.49 -25.65
C GLY A 20 22.00 20.14 -25.23
N MET A 21 21.67 18.87 -24.91
CA MET A 21 20.40 18.61 -24.22
C MET A 21 20.55 18.94 -22.74
N ALA A 22 19.99 20.06 -22.31
CA ALA A 22 19.82 20.40 -20.91
C ALA A 22 19.03 19.32 -20.16
N THR A 23 19.23 19.29 -18.85
CA THR A 23 18.59 18.41 -17.85
C THR A 23 17.10 18.13 -18.11
N PRO A 24 16.58 16.96 -17.71
CA PRO A 24 15.16 16.58 -17.86
C PRO A 24 14.28 17.39 -16.89
N GLY A 25 14.09 18.69 -17.17
CA GLY A 25 13.39 19.64 -16.32
C GLY A 25 12.09 20.20 -16.92
N THR A 26 11.99 20.32 -18.25
CA THR A 26 10.75 20.74 -18.91
C THR A 26 10.12 19.54 -19.64
N CYS A 27 9.21 18.87 -18.93
CA CYS A 27 8.40 17.77 -19.45
C CYS A 27 7.35 18.22 -20.50
N GLY A 28 7.75 18.96 -21.53
CA GLY A 28 6.89 19.33 -22.67
C GLY A 28 6.95 18.30 -23.80
N CYS A 29 8.15 17.88 -24.21
CA CYS A 29 8.32 17.10 -25.43
C CYS A 29 8.35 15.57 -25.21
N ALA A 30 8.40 15.10 -23.95
CA ALA A 30 8.39 13.67 -23.63
C ALA A 30 6.96 13.18 -23.37
N THR A 31 6.45 12.37 -24.29
CA THR A 31 5.09 11.78 -24.26
C THR A 31 4.65 11.28 -22.87
N ARG A 32 3.52 11.77 -22.36
CA ARG A 32 2.84 11.23 -21.16
C ARG A 32 2.38 9.79 -21.42
N PRO A 33 2.73 8.80 -20.57
CA PRO A 33 2.20 7.45 -20.70
C PRO A 33 0.68 7.43 -20.47
N GLY A 34 -0.09 6.94 -21.46
CA GLY A 34 -1.53 6.66 -21.31
C GLY A 34 -2.49 7.37 -22.27
N PHE A 35 -2.02 8.22 -23.19
CA PHE A 35 -2.85 8.82 -24.24
C PHE A 35 -2.49 8.28 -25.64
N ALA A 36 -3.51 8.06 -26.48
CA ALA A 36 -3.33 7.57 -27.85
C ALA A 36 -3.07 8.75 -28.81
N ALA A 37 -1.89 8.71 -29.46
CA ALA A 37 -1.44 9.53 -30.58
C ALA A 37 -1.35 11.06 -30.32
N PHE A 38 -0.24 11.48 -29.72
CA PHE A 38 0.43 12.73 -30.11
C PHE A 38 1.92 12.41 -30.25
N THR A 39 2.46 12.60 -31.45
CA THR A 39 3.91 12.65 -31.64
C THR A 39 4.41 13.99 -31.08
N PRO A 40 5.58 14.05 -30.43
CA PRO A 40 6.20 15.33 -30.07
C PRO A 40 6.31 16.21 -31.33
N GLY A 41 5.74 17.43 -31.31
CA GLY A 41 5.76 18.37 -32.45
C GLY A 41 4.50 18.46 -33.30
N ASP A 42 3.40 17.82 -32.91
CA ASP A 42 2.19 17.79 -33.73
C ASP A 42 1.31 19.06 -33.63
N ALA A 43 1.41 19.83 -32.54
CA ALA A 43 0.46 20.90 -32.27
C ALA A 43 1.10 22.13 -31.61
N ASP A 44 0.70 23.31 -32.09
CA ASP A 44 0.97 24.61 -31.49
C ASP A 44 -0.07 24.84 -30.37
N LEU A 45 0.31 24.52 -29.14
CA LEU A 45 -0.62 24.45 -28.00
C LEU A 45 -0.85 25.80 -27.32
N ASP A 46 0.15 26.66 -27.28
CA ASP A 46 0.08 28.01 -26.72
C ASP A 46 -0.26 29.09 -27.77
N MET A 47 -0.29 28.71 -29.04
CA MET A 47 -0.65 29.55 -30.20
C MET A 47 0.39 30.60 -30.56
N ASP A 48 1.66 30.34 -30.28
CA ASP A 48 2.79 31.21 -30.60
C ASP A 48 3.30 31.04 -32.05
N GLY A 49 2.85 29.98 -32.74
CA GLY A 49 3.20 29.63 -34.11
C GLY A 49 4.38 28.66 -34.24
N TYR A 50 4.86 28.09 -33.13
CA TYR A 50 5.87 27.05 -33.04
C TYR A 50 5.23 25.78 -32.47
N CYS A 51 5.83 24.65 -32.80
CA CYS A 51 5.56 23.39 -32.11
C CYS A 51 6.90 22.85 -31.58
N CYS A 52 6.90 21.78 -30.78
CA CYS A 52 8.14 21.12 -30.34
C CYS A 52 9.18 20.99 -31.48
N ILE A 53 8.73 20.69 -32.70
CA ILE A 53 9.57 20.71 -33.90
C ILE A 53 8.80 21.35 -35.06
N GLY A 54 9.26 22.52 -35.52
CA GLY A 54 8.71 23.25 -36.66
C GLY A 54 7.85 24.46 -36.28
N ARG A 55 7.27 25.10 -37.30
CA ARG A 55 6.38 26.27 -37.18
C ARG A 55 5.03 26.02 -37.84
N ASP A 56 3.96 26.38 -37.15
CA ASP A 56 2.60 26.39 -37.70
C ASP A 56 2.41 27.63 -38.59
N MET A 57 2.94 27.53 -39.81
CA MET A 57 2.94 28.64 -40.76
C MET A 57 1.54 29.03 -41.22
N ASN A 58 0.59 28.09 -41.16
CA ASN A 58 -0.76 28.29 -41.64
C ASN A 58 -1.82 28.47 -40.54
N ARG A 59 -1.40 28.42 -39.26
CA ARG A 59 -2.18 28.65 -38.04
C ARG A 59 -3.37 27.70 -37.92
N ASN A 60 -3.19 26.44 -38.30
CA ASN A 60 -4.23 25.43 -38.16
C ASN A 60 -4.13 24.63 -36.85
N GLY A 61 -3.16 24.96 -36.01
CA GLY A 61 -2.83 24.33 -34.74
C GLY A 61 -1.97 23.08 -34.89
N SER A 62 -1.28 22.89 -36.02
CA SER A 62 -0.44 21.72 -36.29
C SER A 62 0.75 22.06 -37.17
N CYS A 63 1.93 21.53 -36.84
CA CYS A 63 3.16 21.70 -37.64
C CYS A 63 3.44 20.52 -38.59
N LEU A 64 2.40 19.76 -38.96
CA LEU A 64 2.52 18.57 -39.80
C LEU A 64 2.39 18.85 -41.30
N ASP A 65 2.11 20.08 -41.73
CA ASP A 65 2.01 20.38 -43.15
C ASP A 65 3.38 20.41 -43.84
N MET A 66 3.34 20.32 -45.16
CA MET A 66 4.53 20.39 -45.99
C MET A 66 5.19 21.76 -45.83
N ASP A 67 6.49 21.77 -45.51
CA ASP A 67 7.35 22.93 -45.25
C ASP A 67 7.28 23.52 -43.83
N GLU A 68 6.53 22.92 -42.90
CA GLU A 68 6.42 23.40 -41.50
C GLU A 68 7.50 22.83 -40.56
N ASN A 69 8.10 21.69 -40.89
CA ASN A 69 9.28 21.17 -40.21
C ASN A 69 10.55 21.84 -40.76
N ASP A 70 10.83 23.07 -40.28
CA ASP A 70 11.92 23.93 -40.76
C ASP A 70 13.15 23.97 -39.84
N GLY A 71 13.14 23.18 -38.76
CA GLY A 71 14.21 23.08 -37.78
C GLY A 71 14.17 24.13 -36.67
N SER A 72 13.13 24.96 -36.62
CA SER A 72 12.81 25.72 -35.41
C SER A 72 12.13 24.83 -34.37
N THR A 73 12.17 25.26 -33.11
CA THR A 73 11.73 24.47 -31.97
C THR A 73 11.05 25.37 -30.94
N ASP A 74 10.04 24.81 -30.27
CA ASP A 74 9.45 25.35 -29.06
C ASP A 74 9.75 24.35 -27.93
N CYS A 75 10.39 24.84 -26.88
CA CYS A 75 10.88 24.03 -25.78
C CYS A 75 9.88 23.97 -24.60
N ASP A 76 8.80 24.75 -24.64
CA ASP A 76 7.70 24.71 -23.69
C ASP A 76 6.37 25.05 -24.38
N GLU A 77 5.67 24.02 -24.87
CA GLU A 77 4.38 24.14 -25.59
C GLU A 77 3.24 24.79 -24.76
N ALA A 78 3.48 25.18 -23.51
CA ALA A 78 2.54 25.93 -22.68
C ALA A 78 2.89 27.43 -22.56
N ASN A 79 3.98 27.88 -23.16
CA ASN A 79 4.57 29.20 -22.94
C ASN A 79 4.99 29.88 -24.24
N ASP A 80 4.19 30.87 -24.66
CA ASP A 80 4.35 31.59 -25.93
C ASP A 80 5.62 32.45 -26.05
N MET A 81 6.46 32.45 -25.01
CA MET A 81 7.75 33.13 -24.94
C MET A 81 8.96 32.18 -25.00
N ALA A 82 8.76 30.87 -25.15
CA ALA A 82 9.83 29.86 -25.13
C ALA A 82 9.97 29.15 -26.49
N ASN A 83 10.55 29.83 -27.47
CA ASN A 83 10.77 29.27 -28.81
C ASN A 83 12.00 29.84 -29.50
N SER A 84 12.50 29.10 -30.49
CA SER A 84 13.72 29.40 -31.25
C SER A 84 13.69 30.66 -32.12
N GLY A 85 12.70 31.53 -31.97
CA GLY A 85 12.72 32.88 -32.53
C GLY A 85 12.34 33.97 -31.54
N HIS A 86 12.22 33.66 -30.25
CA HIS A 86 12.35 34.64 -29.19
C HIS A 86 13.83 34.96 -28.94
N ALA A 87 14.07 36.03 -28.21
CA ALA A 87 15.40 36.36 -27.69
C ALA A 87 15.38 36.06 -26.21
N GLU A 88 16.55 35.72 -25.65
CA GLU A 88 16.65 35.39 -24.24
C GLU A 88 16.17 36.54 -23.35
N VAL A 89 15.39 36.21 -22.32
CA VAL A 89 14.93 37.17 -21.33
C VAL A 89 15.62 36.87 -20.01
N CYS A 90 16.75 37.54 -19.80
CA CYS A 90 17.65 37.41 -18.66
C CYS A 90 17.06 37.78 -17.28
N SER A 91 15.74 37.93 -17.14
CA SER A 91 15.05 38.25 -15.89
C SER A 91 14.18 37.11 -15.36
N ASN A 92 14.27 35.94 -15.99
CA ASN A 92 13.52 34.77 -15.61
C ASN A 92 14.34 33.52 -15.99
N PRO A 93 14.11 32.35 -15.36
CA PRO A 93 14.94 31.16 -15.55
C PRO A 93 14.53 30.27 -16.73
N ILE A 94 13.74 30.80 -17.68
CA ILE A 94 13.24 30.05 -18.84
C ILE A 94 14.19 30.32 -19.99
N ASP A 95 14.72 29.25 -20.58
CA ASP A 95 15.38 29.27 -21.90
C ASP A 95 14.34 29.74 -22.94
N ASN A 96 14.33 31.04 -23.22
CA ASN A 96 13.32 31.71 -24.02
C ASN A 96 13.59 31.53 -25.52
N ASP A 97 14.85 31.35 -25.92
CA ASP A 97 15.23 31.14 -27.31
C ASP A 97 15.55 29.67 -27.68
N CYS A 98 15.37 28.75 -26.73
CA CYS A 98 15.50 27.31 -26.90
C CYS A 98 16.83 26.85 -27.51
N ASP A 99 17.92 27.57 -27.24
CA ASP A 99 19.25 27.21 -27.71
C ASP A 99 19.95 26.15 -26.82
N GLY A 100 19.36 25.87 -25.64
CA GLY A 100 19.80 24.90 -24.66
C GLY A 100 20.73 25.46 -23.59
N ALA A 101 20.99 26.77 -23.59
CA ALA A 101 21.67 27.47 -22.51
C ALA A 101 20.65 27.84 -21.39
N PRO A 102 20.96 27.55 -20.12
CA PRO A 102 20.23 28.15 -19.01
C PRO A 102 20.39 29.68 -19.06
N THR A 103 19.34 30.45 -18.76
CA THR A 103 19.33 31.92 -18.83
C THR A 103 20.60 32.61 -18.27
N LEU A 104 21.10 32.18 -17.11
CA LEU A 104 22.27 32.80 -16.46
C LEU A 104 23.64 32.29 -16.99
N LEU A 105 23.63 31.33 -17.90
CA LEU A 105 24.80 30.78 -18.59
C LEU A 105 24.75 31.04 -20.10
N ASP A 106 23.78 31.85 -20.54
CA ASP A 106 23.57 32.26 -21.92
C ASP A 106 24.49 33.44 -22.26
N ASP A 107 25.18 33.36 -23.40
CA ASP A 107 26.01 34.43 -23.95
C ASP A 107 25.19 35.72 -24.18
N ASP A 108 23.90 35.61 -24.48
CA ASP A 108 23.00 36.74 -24.67
C ASP A 108 22.68 37.48 -23.35
N CYS A 109 22.97 36.86 -22.19
CA CYS A 109 22.81 37.43 -20.85
C CYS A 109 24.09 37.95 -20.19
N ALA A 110 25.23 37.91 -20.89
CA ALA A 110 26.54 38.35 -20.39
C ALA A 110 26.60 39.77 -19.78
N SER A 111 25.67 40.68 -20.10
CA SER A 111 25.68 42.03 -19.52
C SER A 111 25.09 42.12 -18.11
N VAL A 112 24.35 41.10 -17.68
CA VAL A 112 23.62 41.11 -16.40
C VAL A 112 24.05 39.98 -15.46
N VAL A 113 24.95 39.12 -15.89
CA VAL A 113 25.50 38.03 -15.10
C VAL A 113 26.88 38.46 -14.62
N ASP A 114 27.19 38.12 -13.38
CA ASP A 114 28.53 38.21 -12.79
C ASP A 114 29.28 36.95 -13.20
N ARG A 115 30.05 37.03 -14.30
CA ARG A 115 30.60 35.84 -14.94
C ARG A 115 31.90 35.37 -14.29
N ASP A 116 32.69 36.28 -13.76
CA ASP A 116 33.93 35.93 -13.04
C ASP A 116 33.74 35.77 -11.52
N GLY A 117 32.57 36.13 -10.99
CA GLY A 117 32.18 35.92 -9.60
C GLY A 117 32.69 37.01 -8.65
N ASP A 118 33.10 38.17 -9.16
CA ASP A 118 33.66 39.26 -8.35
C ASP A 118 32.58 40.05 -7.55
N GLY A 119 31.30 39.77 -7.79
CA GLY A 119 30.13 40.41 -7.19
C GLY A 119 29.63 41.64 -7.97
N TYR A 120 30.14 41.86 -9.17
CA TYR A 120 29.80 42.95 -10.07
C TYR A 120 29.51 42.39 -11.46
N CYS A 121 28.66 43.09 -12.19
CA CYS A 121 28.38 42.78 -13.59
C CYS A 121 28.52 44.08 -14.40
N PRO A 122 28.54 44.01 -15.74
CA PRO A 122 28.58 45.19 -16.59
C PRO A 122 27.41 46.16 -16.40
N MET A 123 26.33 45.71 -15.75
CA MET A 123 25.12 46.50 -15.47
C MET A 123 24.93 46.90 -14.01
N GLY A 124 25.78 46.46 -13.09
CA GLY A 124 25.66 46.84 -11.68
C GLY A 124 26.40 45.92 -10.71
N ARG A 125 25.84 45.79 -9.51
CA ARG A 125 26.42 45.04 -8.41
C ARG A 125 25.45 43.97 -7.94
N ASP A 126 25.93 42.74 -7.88
CA ASP A 126 25.23 41.62 -7.24
C ASP A 126 25.25 41.83 -5.71
N MET A 127 24.07 42.10 -5.14
CA MET A 127 23.94 42.38 -3.71
C MET A 127 23.54 41.14 -2.91
N ASN A 128 22.94 40.16 -3.57
CA ASN A 128 22.36 38.97 -2.93
C ASN A 128 23.22 37.71 -3.15
N ARG A 129 24.27 37.80 -3.98
CA ARG A 129 25.23 36.77 -4.38
C ARG A 129 24.63 35.62 -5.17
N ASP A 130 23.64 35.89 -6.02
CA ASP A 130 23.05 34.89 -6.92
C ASP A 130 23.66 34.87 -8.33
N ARG A 131 24.73 35.66 -8.55
CA ARG A 131 25.48 35.84 -9.81
C ARG A 131 24.72 36.55 -10.91
N ASP A 132 23.67 37.29 -10.57
CA ASP A 132 23.05 38.22 -11.50
C ASP A 132 22.91 39.63 -10.90
N CYS A 133 22.74 40.62 -11.79
CA CYS A 133 22.59 42.03 -11.45
C CYS A 133 21.22 42.56 -11.91
N ILE A 134 20.21 41.68 -11.98
CA ILE A 134 18.86 42.05 -12.45
C ILE A 134 17.90 42.38 -11.31
N ASP A 135 18.30 42.09 -10.08
CA ASP A 135 17.41 42.11 -8.95
C ASP A 135 17.09 43.55 -8.50
N SER A 136 16.06 43.71 -7.66
CA SER A 136 15.56 45.04 -7.33
C SER A 136 16.55 45.85 -6.48
N GLY A 137 17.38 46.65 -7.15
CA GLY A 137 18.37 47.52 -6.51
C GLY A 137 19.79 47.32 -7.02
N GLU A 138 20.03 46.32 -7.86
CA GLU A 138 21.37 45.87 -8.28
C GLU A 138 21.90 46.55 -9.53
N MET A 139 21.02 47.09 -10.38
CA MET A 139 21.40 47.96 -11.49
C MET A 139 21.91 49.32 -10.98
N THR A 140 23.16 49.33 -10.50
CA THR A 140 23.83 50.48 -9.89
C THR A 140 24.80 51.16 -10.87
N THR A 141 25.63 52.07 -10.37
CA THR A 141 26.75 52.66 -11.13
C THR A 141 28.07 51.96 -10.87
N ASP A 142 28.10 51.04 -9.92
CA ASP A 142 29.28 50.24 -9.60
C ASP A 142 29.21 49.09 -10.60
N VAL A 143 29.88 49.28 -11.75
CA VAL A 143 29.83 48.37 -12.90
C VAL A 143 31.20 47.77 -13.11
N ASP A 144 31.21 46.52 -13.52
CA ASP A 144 32.43 45.86 -13.95
C ASP A 144 32.78 46.26 -15.40
N CYS A 145 34.02 46.71 -15.58
CA CYS A 145 34.57 47.10 -16.87
C CYS A 145 35.21 45.92 -17.63
N ASN A 146 35.45 44.78 -16.97
CA ASN A 146 35.93 43.54 -17.55
C ASN A 146 35.48 42.28 -16.76
N ASP A 147 34.23 41.91 -16.99
CA ASP A 147 33.49 40.73 -16.46
C ASP A 147 33.99 39.36 -16.97
N ASP A 148 35.27 39.28 -17.28
CA ASP A 148 35.99 38.04 -17.57
C ASP A 148 37.21 37.88 -16.64
N GLU A 149 37.50 38.87 -15.78
CA GLU A 149 38.69 38.95 -14.94
C GLU A 149 38.31 39.42 -13.53
N VAL A 150 38.19 38.46 -12.61
CA VAL A 150 37.80 38.66 -11.20
C VAL A 150 38.60 39.72 -10.43
N THR A 151 39.78 40.08 -10.92
CA THR A 151 40.64 41.12 -10.34
C THR A 151 40.25 42.54 -10.77
N VAL A 152 39.21 42.67 -11.60
CA VAL A 152 38.73 43.93 -12.16
C VAL A 152 37.32 44.20 -11.64
N SER A 153 37.19 45.12 -10.69
CA SER A 153 35.91 45.52 -10.11
C SER A 153 35.95 46.98 -9.66
N PRO A 154 34.82 47.70 -9.59
CA PRO A 154 34.77 49.09 -9.14
C PRO A 154 35.19 49.31 -7.67
N THR A 155 35.49 48.24 -6.93
CA THR A 155 36.02 48.29 -5.56
C THR A 155 37.37 47.60 -5.39
N ALA A 156 37.93 47.00 -6.44
CA ALA A 156 39.25 46.42 -6.39
C ALA A 156 40.29 47.54 -6.22
N GLY A 157 41.43 47.21 -5.62
CA GLY A 157 42.58 48.10 -5.62
C GLY A 157 43.32 48.01 -6.95
N GLU A 158 43.87 49.13 -7.42
CA GLU A 158 44.62 49.13 -8.67
C GLU A 158 45.92 48.30 -8.56
N ASN A 159 46.09 47.34 -9.48
CA ASN A 159 47.37 46.66 -9.63
C ASN A 159 48.30 47.54 -10.45
N CYS A 160 49.28 48.13 -9.79
CA CYS A 160 50.13 49.15 -10.42
C CYS A 160 51.06 48.67 -11.56
N LEU A 161 50.98 47.39 -11.98
CA LEU A 161 51.93 46.76 -12.91
C LEU A 161 51.32 45.76 -13.92
N ASP A 162 50.02 45.48 -13.91
CA ASP A 162 49.40 44.42 -14.71
C ASP A 162 48.77 44.91 -16.04
N THR A 163 48.74 46.22 -16.26
CA THR A 163 48.16 46.91 -17.43
C THR A 163 46.64 46.85 -17.58
N LEU A 164 45.94 46.39 -16.54
CA LEU A 164 44.49 46.42 -16.43
C LEU A 164 44.04 47.70 -15.69
N ASP A 165 42.75 48.02 -15.79
CA ASP A 165 42.07 49.07 -15.03
C ASP A 165 41.29 48.31 -13.97
N ASN A 166 41.96 47.93 -12.87
CA ASN A 166 41.37 46.99 -11.91
C ASN A 166 40.23 47.63 -11.14
N ASP A 167 40.28 48.95 -10.89
CA ASP A 167 39.25 49.66 -10.11
C ASP A 167 38.16 50.32 -10.98
N CYS A 168 38.20 50.11 -12.30
CA CYS A 168 37.27 50.64 -13.30
C CYS A 168 37.11 52.17 -13.29
N ASP A 169 38.12 52.92 -12.85
CA ASP A 169 38.10 54.39 -12.81
C ASP A 169 38.56 55.05 -14.15
N SER A 170 38.96 54.23 -15.12
CA SER A 170 39.54 54.61 -16.43
C SER A 170 41.00 55.06 -16.40
N MET A 171 41.72 54.84 -15.30
CA MET A 171 43.17 54.93 -15.21
C MET A 171 43.77 53.52 -15.11
N VAL A 172 45.08 53.42 -15.33
CA VAL A 172 45.78 52.13 -15.45
C VAL A 172 47.18 52.28 -14.86
N ASP A 173 47.59 51.31 -14.05
CA ASP A 173 48.91 51.18 -13.45
C ASP A 173 49.39 52.48 -12.76
N GLY A 174 50.66 52.85 -12.94
CA GLY A 174 51.24 54.07 -12.38
C GLY A 174 50.71 55.40 -12.93
N ASP A 175 49.75 55.40 -13.86
CA ASP A 175 48.98 56.62 -14.19
C ASP A 175 47.78 56.81 -13.22
N ASP A 176 47.43 55.78 -12.45
CA ASP A 176 46.39 55.77 -11.43
C ASP A 176 46.82 56.50 -10.12
N PRO A 177 45.94 57.31 -9.49
CA PRO A 177 46.23 58.01 -8.24
C PRO A 177 46.48 57.10 -7.02
N ASP A 178 45.86 55.93 -6.95
CA ASP A 178 46.01 54.96 -5.87
C ASP A 178 47.38 54.28 -5.93
N CYS A 179 47.95 54.19 -7.13
CA CYS A 179 49.34 53.81 -7.40
C CYS A 179 50.39 54.92 -7.13
N THR A 180 50.08 55.90 -6.27
CA THR A 180 51.02 57.00 -5.95
C THR A 180 51.53 57.02 -4.51
N SER A 181 50.98 56.20 -3.61
CA SER A 181 51.47 56.12 -2.22
C SER A 181 52.74 55.29 -2.14
N ASP A 182 53.83 55.95 -1.75
CA ASP A 182 55.11 55.31 -1.51
C ASP A 182 55.35 54.98 -0.04
N ARG A 183 54.38 55.16 0.86
CA ARG A 183 54.56 54.93 2.30
C ARG A 183 53.86 53.67 2.73
N ASP A 184 54.53 52.94 3.62
CA ASP A 184 54.01 51.81 4.39
C ASP A 184 53.25 52.39 5.61
N ALA A 185 51.91 52.32 5.58
CA ALA A 185 51.07 52.97 6.58
C ALA A 185 50.73 52.08 7.78
N ASP A 186 50.68 50.76 7.62
CA ASP A 186 50.41 49.80 8.69
C ASP A 186 51.67 49.17 9.33
N GLY A 187 52.82 49.32 8.68
CA GLY A 187 54.15 48.92 9.15
C GLY A 187 54.53 47.47 8.85
N ASP A 188 53.90 46.81 7.88
CA ASP A 188 54.19 45.42 7.51
C ASP A 188 55.34 45.25 6.51
N GLY A 189 55.79 46.37 5.91
CA GLY A 189 56.88 46.43 4.95
C GLY A 189 56.45 46.38 3.49
N TYR A 190 55.15 46.39 3.19
CA TYR A 190 54.58 46.58 1.86
C TYR A 190 53.98 47.99 1.76
N CYS A 191 53.91 48.51 0.54
CA CYS A 191 53.19 49.74 0.23
C CYS A 191 52.37 49.47 -1.04
N PRO A 192 51.42 50.34 -1.42
CA PRO A 192 50.63 50.15 -2.63
C PRO A 192 51.45 49.96 -3.92
N ILE A 193 52.64 50.57 -3.98
CA ILE A 193 53.49 50.55 -5.18
C ILE A 193 54.68 49.59 -5.11
N GLY A 194 54.89 48.86 -4.01
CA GLY A 194 56.15 48.14 -3.81
C GLY A 194 56.33 47.50 -2.44
N ARG A 195 57.58 47.11 -2.14
CA ARG A 195 57.96 46.58 -0.82
C ARG A 195 59.16 47.33 -0.25
N ASP A 196 59.06 47.78 1.00
CA ASP A 196 60.13 48.47 1.73
C ASP A 196 61.23 47.48 2.13
N LEU A 197 62.24 47.33 1.26
CA LEU A 197 63.34 46.40 1.47
C LEU A 197 64.37 46.94 2.48
N ASN A 198 64.32 48.23 2.79
CA ASN A 198 65.36 48.90 3.56
C ASN A 198 64.88 49.44 4.93
N GLY A 199 63.59 49.29 5.23
CA GLY A 199 62.94 49.57 6.51
C GLY A 199 62.88 51.06 6.84
N ASN A 200 62.80 51.92 5.82
CA ASN A 200 62.76 53.37 6.00
C ASN A 200 61.32 53.94 6.00
N GLY A 201 60.31 53.08 5.79
CA GLY A 201 58.89 53.38 5.69
C GLY A 201 58.48 53.96 4.33
N ASN A 202 59.27 53.71 3.27
CA ASN A 202 58.87 54.01 1.90
C ASN A 202 59.29 52.93 0.88
N CYS A 203 58.58 52.87 -0.24
CA CYS A 203 58.73 51.84 -1.29
C CYS A 203 59.15 52.42 -2.66
N ASN A 204 59.77 53.60 -2.69
CA ASN A 204 60.20 54.26 -3.93
C ASN A 204 61.70 54.20 -4.22
N ASP A 205 62.46 53.40 -3.46
CA ASP A 205 63.87 53.22 -3.75
C ASP A 205 64.10 52.24 -4.94
N PRO A 206 65.25 52.31 -5.62
CA PRO A 206 65.54 51.44 -6.76
C PRO A 206 65.50 49.95 -6.40
N GLY A 207 64.54 49.22 -6.97
CA GLY A 207 64.34 47.77 -6.77
C GLY A 207 63.21 47.40 -5.82
N GLU A 208 62.50 48.38 -5.25
CA GLU A 208 61.36 48.17 -4.33
C GLU A 208 60.02 48.12 -5.07
N LEU A 209 59.89 48.89 -6.15
CA LEU A 209 58.66 49.01 -6.96
C LEU A 209 58.20 47.73 -7.70
N THR A 210 58.94 46.63 -7.60
CA THR A 210 58.62 45.38 -8.30
C THR A 210 58.79 44.16 -7.38
N ALA A 211 58.76 44.37 -6.07
CA ALA A 211 59.08 43.36 -5.07
C ALA A 211 57.86 42.86 -4.28
N GLY A 212 56.66 43.23 -4.74
CA GLY A 212 55.36 43.02 -4.12
C GLY A 212 54.56 44.33 -4.11
N TYR A 213 53.35 44.31 -3.56
CA TYR A 213 52.50 45.47 -3.32
C TYR A 213 51.51 45.19 -2.19
N ASP A 214 50.81 46.23 -1.74
CA ASP A 214 49.79 46.16 -0.71
C ASP A 214 48.46 46.71 -1.26
N CYS A 215 47.44 45.85 -1.31
CA CYS A 215 46.10 46.22 -1.77
C CYS A 215 45.26 46.89 -0.66
N ASP A 216 45.62 46.77 0.63
CA ASP A 216 45.06 47.55 1.74
C ASP A 216 46.15 47.89 2.78
N ASP A 217 46.91 48.95 2.49
CA ASP A 217 48.00 49.52 3.31
C ASP A 217 47.54 50.04 4.71
N SER A 218 46.28 49.82 5.08
CA SER A 218 45.78 50.05 6.43
C SER A 218 45.72 48.78 7.30
N VAL A 219 45.96 47.60 6.72
CA VAL A 219 45.78 46.28 7.33
C VAL A 219 47.00 45.36 7.09
N ALA A 220 47.87 45.26 8.11
CA ALA A 220 49.16 44.55 8.02
C ALA A 220 49.12 43.03 7.69
N VAL A 221 47.93 42.43 7.57
CA VAL A 221 47.74 41.04 7.14
C VAL A 221 47.33 40.92 5.67
N VAL A 222 47.15 42.04 4.98
CA VAL A 222 46.84 42.15 3.56
C VAL A 222 48.11 42.62 2.85
N ASN A 223 48.66 41.83 1.93
CA ASN A 223 49.76 42.19 1.03
C ASN A 223 50.14 41.00 0.15
N SER A 224 50.78 41.28 -0.98
CA SER A 224 51.18 40.30 -1.99
C SER A 224 52.19 39.21 -1.55
N GLY A 225 52.53 39.13 -0.27
CA GLY A 225 53.40 38.11 0.33
C GLY A 225 52.72 37.26 1.40
N ARG A 226 51.41 37.40 1.57
CA ARG A 226 50.60 36.64 2.52
C ARG A 226 50.08 35.36 1.86
N THR A 227 49.30 34.64 2.64
CA THR A 227 48.48 33.52 2.19
C THR A 227 47.07 33.89 2.62
N GLU A 228 46.11 33.55 1.80
CA GLU A 228 44.70 33.82 2.05
C GLU A 228 44.19 33.27 3.39
N ILE A 229 43.40 34.08 4.09
CA ILE A 229 42.61 33.68 5.26
C ILE A 229 41.18 33.50 4.77
N CYS A 230 40.81 32.26 4.50
CA CYS A 230 39.57 31.85 3.82
C CYS A 230 38.23 32.15 4.53
N THR A 231 38.20 33.03 5.53
CA THR A 231 37.00 33.29 6.37
C THR A 231 36.84 34.75 6.79
N ASP A 232 37.72 35.67 6.36
CA ASP A 232 37.76 37.04 6.85
C ASP A 232 37.24 38.12 5.89
N PHE A 233 36.77 37.72 4.69
CA PHE A 233 36.19 38.60 3.67
C PHE A 233 37.19 39.57 3.01
N ALA A 234 38.49 39.32 3.13
CA ALA A 234 39.55 40.16 2.58
C ALA A 234 40.55 39.35 1.78
N ASP A 235 40.82 39.79 0.55
CA ASP A 235 41.95 39.35 -0.27
C ASP A 235 43.25 39.70 0.47
N ASN A 236 43.81 38.72 1.19
CA ASN A 236 44.96 38.92 2.03
C ASN A 236 46.26 38.83 1.25
N ASP A 237 46.31 38.11 0.14
CA ASP A 237 47.51 37.98 -0.68
C ASP A 237 47.49 38.77 -1.99
N CYS A 238 46.54 39.68 -2.10
CA CYS A 238 46.39 40.70 -3.13
C CYS A 238 46.40 40.14 -4.56
N ASP A 239 45.90 38.92 -4.76
CA ASP A 239 45.82 38.30 -6.07
C ASP A 239 44.50 38.60 -6.79
N GLY A 240 43.59 39.30 -6.11
CA GLY A 240 42.27 39.73 -6.56
C GLY A 240 41.15 38.73 -6.23
N LEU A 241 41.47 37.61 -5.59
CA LEU A 241 40.50 36.64 -5.07
C LEU A 241 40.42 36.76 -3.55
N ALA A 242 39.20 36.70 -3.01
CA ALA A 242 38.99 36.74 -1.58
C ALA A 242 38.24 35.50 -1.11
N ASP A 243 38.77 34.87 -0.07
CA ASP A 243 38.21 33.71 0.63
C ASP A 243 37.73 32.59 -0.31
N PHE A 244 36.42 32.34 -0.35
CA PHE A 244 35.77 31.29 -1.12
C PHE A 244 35.93 31.45 -2.63
N ARG A 245 36.41 32.62 -3.09
CA ARG A 245 36.70 32.85 -4.51
C ARG A 245 38.11 32.42 -4.89
N ASP A 246 38.98 32.26 -3.89
CA ASP A 246 40.33 31.77 -4.07
C ASP A 246 40.38 30.25 -3.92
N ASP A 247 39.96 29.52 -4.95
CA ASP A 247 40.05 28.05 -4.95
C ASP A 247 41.50 27.55 -4.81
N ALA A 248 42.48 28.33 -5.27
CA ALA A 248 43.88 27.93 -5.25
C ALA A 248 44.42 27.83 -3.83
N ASP A 249 44.06 28.76 -2.94
CA ASP A 249 44.48 28.77 -1.54
C ASP A 249 43.41 28.23 -0.58
N CYS A 250 42.13 28.28 -0.94
CA CYS A 250 41.00 27.94 -0.07
C CYS A 250 40.16 26.72 -0.49
N GLY A 251 40.40 26.10 -1.66
CA GLY A 251 39.57 25.01 -2.19
C GLY A 251 39.43 23.80 -1.26
N ALA A 252 40.40 23.54 -0.39
CA ALA A 252 40.32 22.44 0.58
C ALA A 252 39.25 22.64 1.68
N PHE A 253 38.77 23.86 1.86
CA PHE A 253 37.88 24.23 2.98
C PHE A 253 36.42 24.32 2.59
N PHE A 254 36.09 24.17 1.31
CA PHE A 254 34.76 24.32 0.78
C PHE A 254 34.26 22.99 0.20
N ASP A 255 32.97 22.76 0.30
CA ASP A 255 32.28 21.59 -0.23
C ASP A 255 31.90 21.87 -1.70
N SER A 256 32.79 21.50 -2.63
CA SER A 256 32.65 21.91 -4.03
C SER A 256 31.56 21.12 -4.78
N ASP A 257 31.13 19.96 -4.29
CA ASP A 257 30.11 19.14 -4.95
C ASP A 257 28.76 19.07 -4.21
N GLY A 258 28.71 19.63 -3.00
CA GLY A 258 27.51 19.84 -2.20
C GLY A 258 27.07 18.61 -1.39
N ASP A 259 27.95 17.66 -1.11
CA ASP A 259 27.64 16.44 -0.36
C ASP A 259 27.78 16.57 1.17
N GLY A 260 28.29 17.72 1.63
CA GLY A 260 28.50 18.07 3.03
C GLY A 260 29.89 17.74 3.57
N TYR A 261 30.84 17.39 2.71
CA TYR A 261 32.25 17.18 3.05
C TYR A 261 33.15 18.10 2.24
N CYS A 262 34.31 18.41 2.79
CA CYS A 262 35.37 19.13 2.10
C CYS A 262 36.69 18.38 2.36
N PRO A 263 37.78 18.63 1.60
CA PRO A 263 39.05 17.97 1.84
C PRO A 263 39.62 18.18 3.25
N ALA A 264 39.26 19.30 3.89
CA ALA A 264 39.68 19.67 5.24
C ALA A 264 38.78 19.14 6.36
N GLY A 265 37.58 18.59 6.07
CA GLY A 265 36.67 18.12 7.11
C GLY A 265 35.23 17.93 6.64
N ARG A 266 34.28 18.15 7.55
CA ARG A 266 32.85 17.95 7.29
C ARG A 266 32.05 19.22 7.58
N ASP A 267 31.23 19.66 6.64
CA ASP A 267 30.32 20.79 6.85
C ASP A 267 29.17 20.34 7.77
N GLY A 268 29.33 20.65 9.06
CA GLY A 268 28.40 20.25 10.10
C GLY A 268 27.11 21.06 10.09
N ASN A 269 27.13 22.24 9.47
CA ASN A 269 26.09 23.23 9.62
C ASN A 269 25.41 23.65 8.30
N GLY A 270 25.91 23.14 7.16
CA GLY A 270 25.34 23.33 5.82
C GLY A 270 25.59 24.74 5.27
N ASN A 271 26.68 25.39 5.66
CA ASN A 271 27.05 26.72 5.17
C ASN A 271 28.05 26.69 3.99
N GLY A 272 28.48 25.49 3.58
CA GLY A 272 29.41 25.24 2.49
C GLY A 272 30.89 25.24 2.89
N ASN A 273 31.26 25.53 4.14
CA ASN A 273 32.65 25.47 4.58
C ASN A 273 32.88 24.45 5.70
N CYS A 274 34.10 23.92 5.77
CA CYS A 274 34.52 22.91 6.75
C CYS A 274 35.55 23.45 7.76
N VAL A 275 35.52 24.76 8.04
CA VAL A 275 36.51 25.43 8.91
C VAL A 275 35.92 25.93 10.21
N ASP A 276 34.62 25.74 10.45
CA ASP A 276 34.04 26.12 11.73
C ASP A 276 34.62 25.26 12.87
N PRO A 277 34.59 25.77 14.13
CA PRO A 277 35.14 25.04 15.26
C PRO A 277 34.51 23.65 15.46
N GLY A 278 35.26 22.60 15.12
CA GLY A 278 34.89 21.20 15.26
C GLY A 278 34.58 20.49 13.93
N GLU A 279 34.62 21.18 12.80
CA GLU A 279 34.36 20.61 11.47
C GLU A 279 35.61 20.03 10.81
N ALA A 280 36.78 20.64 11.07
CA ALA A 280 38.08 20.17 10.60
C ALA A 280 38.67 18.97 11.37
N ASP A 281 37.94 18.42 12.35
CA ASP A 281 38.39 17.29 13.18
C ASP A 281 37.91 15.92 12.64
N GLU A 282 37.00 15.91 11.66
CA GLU A 282 36.45 14.71 11.03
C GLU A 282 37.23 14.33 9.75
N PRO A 283 37.15 13.08 9.26
CA PRO A 283 37.69 12.71 7.95
C PRO A 283 37.12 13.64 6.86
N GLY A 284 38.00 14.14 5.99
CA GLY A 284 37.63 15.01 4.88
C GLY A 284 37.44 14.23 3.58
N ASP A 285 36.88 14.91 2.59
CA ASP A 285 36.63 14.38 1.27
C ASP A 285 37.94 14.09 0.50
N CYS A 286 38.05 12.88 -0.04
CA CYS A 286 39.15 12.47 -0.89
C CYS A 286 38.98 12.87 -2.37
N ASN A 287 37.77 13.24 -2.79
CA ASN A 287 37.43 13.78 -4.10
C ASN A 287 36.20 14.71 -4.08
N ASP A 288 36.41 15.93 -3.56
CA ASP A 288 35.45 17.05 -3.43
C ASP A 288 34.78 17.57 -4.73
N ALA A 289 35.08 16.95 -5.86
CA ALA A 289 34.43 17.25 -7.13
C ALA A 289 33.38 16.18 -7.52
N ASN A 290 33.15 15.19 -6.67
CA ASN A 290 32.27 14.06 -6.94
C ASN A 290 31.44 13.70 -5.69
N PRO A 291 30.14 14.05 -5.65
CA PRO A 291 29.31 13.91 -4.45
C PRO A 291 28.95 12.44 -4.12
N ALA A 292 29.53 11.51 -4.89
CA ALA A 292 29.47 10.08 -4.69
C ALA A 292 30.77 9.52 -4.08
N VAL A 293 31.68 10.37 -3.61
CA VAL A 293 32.91 10.00 -2.91
C VAL A 293 33.02 10.90 -1.68
N ASN A 294 32.71 10.36 -0.49
CA ASN A 294 32.92 11.05 0.77
C ASN A 294 32.86 10.08 1.95
N PRO A 295 33.41 10.45 3.12
CA PRO A 295 33.42 9.61 4.32
C PRO A 295 32.07 9.14 4.87
N GLY A 296 30.96 9.67 4.37
CA GLY A 296 29.61 9.26 4.74
C GLY A 296 29.00 8.17 3.87
N LEU A 297 29.69 7.75 2.81
CA LEU A 297 29.21 6.73 1.87
C LEU A 297 29.65 5.32 2.27
N THR A 298 29.15 4.35 1.50
CA THR A 298 29.52 2.94 1.58
C THR A 298 30.21 2.59 0.28
N GLU A 299 31.26 1.77 0.36
CA GLU A 299 32.06 1.38 -0.80
C GLU A 299 31.23 0.72 -1.91
N ALA A 300 31.47 1.12 -3.16
CA ALA A 300 30.85 0.52 -4.34
C ALA A 300 31.68 -0.68 -4.82
N CYS A 301 31.44 -1.85 -4.24
CA CYS A 301 32.23 -3.08 -4.42
C CYS A 301 32.49 -3.60 -5.85
N LEU A 302 31.76 -3.12 -6.86
CA LEU A 302 31.82 -3.55 -8.26
C LEU A 302 32.42 -2.50 -9.20
N ASP A 303 32.77 -1.35 -8.65
CA ASP A 303 33.44 -0.29 -9.35
C ASP A 303 34.94 -0.66 -9.53
N THR A 304 35.78 0.25 -10.02
CA THR A 304 37.21 -0.03 -10.16
C THR A 304 38.06 1.03 -9.50
N ASP A 305 38.67 0.66 -8.37
CA ASP A 305 39.73 1.39 -7.67
C ASP A 305 39.33 2.82 -7.22
N VAL A 306 38.04 3.10 -7.06
CA VAL A 306 37.56 4.29 -6.32
C VAL A 306 37.44 3.90 -4.85
N ASP A 307 37.63 4.88 -3.97
CA ASP A 307 37.52 4.78 -2.51
C ASP A 307 36.35 5.71 -2.17
N GLU A 308 35.12 5.18 -2.14
CA GLU A 308 33.93 6.03 -2.00
C GLU A 308 33.74 6.54 -0.59
N ASP A 309 34.24 5.84 0.43
CA ASP A 309 34.13 6.22 1.84
C ASP A 309 35.43 6.85 2.41
N CYS A 310 36.42 7.08 1.54
CA CYS A 310 37.68 7.72 1.85
C CYS A 310 38.47 7.07 3.01
N ASP A 311 38.33 5.75 3.22
CA ASP A 311 39.00 5.01 4.29
C ASP A 311 40.39 4.45 3.88
N MET A 312 40.76 4.64 2.61
CA MET A 312 41.96 4.13 1.91
C MET A 312 41.93 2.65 1.50
N LEU A 313 40.78 2.00 1.59
CA LEU A 313 40.50 0.71 1.00
C LEU A 313 39.63 0.92 -0.25
N VAL A 314 39.64 -0.07 -1.13
CA VAL A 314 38.93 0.01 -2.41
C VAL A 314 38.38 -1.34 -2.77
N SER A 315 37.20 -1.34 -3.39
CA SER A 315 36.53 -2.50 -3.95
C SER A 315 36.47 -3.67 -2.95
N LEU A 316 36.71 -4.91 -3.39
CA LEU A 316 36.63 -6.11 -2.54
C LEU A 316 37.69 -6.19 -1.42
N ALA A 317 38.62 -5.24 -1.32
CA ALA A 317 39.52 -5.15 -0.18
C ALA A 317 38.87 -4.44 1.02
N ASP A 318 37.76 -3.75 0.77
CA ASP A 318 36.99 -2.99 1.74
C ASP A 318 36.11 -3.89 2.63
N PRO A 319 36.03 -3.66 3.95
CA PRO A 319 35.11 -4.33 4.86
C PRO A 319 33.62 -4.24 4.47
N ASP A 320 33.19 -3.14 3.86
CA ASP A 320 31.82 -2.93 3.38
C ASP A 320 31.46 -3.91 2.25
N CYS A 321 32.47 -4.47 1.59
CA CYS A 321 32.33 -5.47 0.54
C CYS A 321 32.37 -6.93 1.01
N ALA A 322 32.30 -7.17 2.33
CA ALA A 322 32.34 -8.52 2.91
C ALA A 322 31.32 -9.49 2.28
N GLY A 323 30.08 -9.04 2.03
CA GLY A 323 29.01 -9.89 1.49
C GLY A 323 29.19 -10.36 0.04
N TYR A 324 30.23 -9.87 -0.66
CA TYR A 324 30.62 -10.33 -1.99
C TYR A 324 31.69 -11.42 -1.95
N ILE A 325 32.17 -11.82 -0.77
CA ILE A 325 33.28 -12.76 -0.60
C ILE A 325 32.77 -14.04 0.03
N ASP A 326 32.98 -15.17 -0.65
CA ASP A 326 32.74 -16.51 -0.09
C ASP A 326 33.80 -16.78 0.99
N SER A 327 33.43 -16.49 2.23
CA SER A 327 34.35 -16.46 3.37
C SER A 327 34.63 -17.84 3.96
N ASP A 328 33.67 -18.76 3.90
CA ASP A 328 33.79 -20.11 4.45
C ASP A 328 34.11 -21.19 3.41
N GLY A 329 33.99 -20.85 2.12
CA GLY A 329 34.36 -21.68 0.97
C GLY A 329 33.27 -22.65 0.54
N ASP A 330 31.99 -22.33 0.76
CA ASP A 330 30.85 -23.19 0.46
C ASP A 330 30.20 -22.94 -0.92
N THR A 331 30.73 -21.98 -1.69
CA THR A 331 30.27 -21.50 -3.00
C THR A 331 29.07 -20.55 -2.99
N PHE A 332 28.73 -20.00 -1.84
CA PHE A 332 27.75 -18.92 -1.67
C PHE A 332 28.42 -17.72 -1.00
N CYS A 333 27.93 -16.53 -1.33
CA CYS A 333 28.21 -15.31 -0.59
C CYS A 333 26.86 -14.72 -0.16
N PHE A 334 26.86 -13.72 0.71
CA PHE A 334 25.62 -13.08 1.16
C PHE A 334 24.73 -12.58 0.02
N VAL A 335 25.33 -12.11 -1.08
CA VAL A 335 24.60 -11.58 -2.24
C VAL A 335 24.13 -12.64 -3.24
N GLY A 336 24.57 -13.90 -3.12
CA GLY A 336 24.17 -14.97 -4.03
C GLY A 336 25.15 -16.15 -4.11
N SER A 337 25.41 -16.69 -5.30
CA SER A 337 26.20 -17.91 -5.48
C SER A 337 27.45 -17.68 -6.33
N ASP A 338 28.61 -18.13 -5.86
CA ASP A 338 29.88 -18.15 -6.60
C ASP A 338 29.86 -19.31 -7.62
N MET A 339 29.27 -19.04 -8.79
CA MET A 339 29.08 -20.04 -9.84
C MET A 339 30.39 -20.51 -10.48
N ASN A 340 31.46 -19.71 -10.37
CA ASN A 340 32.73 -20.01 -11.00
C ASN A 340 33.86 -20.41 -10.02
N MET A 341 33.56 -20.46 -8.73
CA MET A 341 34.41 -20.93 -7.64
C MET A 341 35.72 -20.13 -7.55
N ASN A 342 35.65 -18.81 -7.74
CA ASN A 342 36.80 -17.91 -7.62
C ASN A 342 36.91 -17.25 -6.23
N GLY A 343 35.93 -17.46 -5.36
CA GLY A 343 35.82 -16.93 -4.01
C GLY A 343 35.10 -15.58 -3.90
N VAL A 344 34.49 -15.08 -4.98
CA VAL A 344 33.79 -13.78 -4.99
C VAL A 344 32.51 -13.84 -5.84
N CYS A 345 31.42 -13.26 -5.35
CA CYS A 345 30.11 -13.25 -6.04
C CYS A 345 29.88 -11.96 -6.83
N THR A 346 30.87 -11.55 -7.63
CA THR A 346 30.81 -10.29 -8.41
C THR A 346 30.46 -10.51 -9.87
N ASP A 347 30.56 -11.74 -10.41
CA ASP A 347 30.37 -11.95 -11.84
C ASP A 347 28.88 -11.85 -12.24
N PRO A 348 28.59 -11.47 -13.51
CA PRO A 348 27.21 -11.36 -13.98
C PRO A 348 26.40 -12.65 -13.79
N GLY A 349 25.38 -12.56 -12.95
CA GLY A 349 24.50 -13.68 -12.60
C GLY A 349 24.75 -14.30 -11.22
N GLU A 350 25.86 -13.96 -10.56
CA GLU A 350 26.20 -14.48 -9.22
C GLU A 350 25.49 -13.74 -8.09
N GLN A 351 25.06 -12.51 -8.33
CA GLN A 351 24.27 -11.68 -7.40
C GLN A 351 22.76 -11.92 -7.55
N SER A 352 22.37 -13.17 -7.81
CA SER A 352 20.97 -13.52 -8.03
C SER A 352 20.63 -14.83 -7.36
N GLY A 353 19.44 -14.88 -6.75
CA GLY A 353 19.00 -16.00 -5.94
C GLY A 353 19.09 -15.71 -4.44
N LEU A 354 18.94 -16.75 -3.63
CA LEU A 354 19.24 -16.70 -2.20
C LEU A 354 20.77 -16.72 -2.04
N GLY A 355 21.27 -15.95 -1.08
CA GLY A 355 22.68 -15.94 -0.69
C GLY A 355 22.91 -16.66 0.62
N ASP A 356 24.16 -16.74 1.04
CA ASP A 356 24.55 -17.31 2.33
C ASP A 356 24.16 -16.37 3.49
N CYS A 357 23.34 -16.88 4.39
CA CYS A 357 22.89 -16.16 5.57
C CYS A 357 23.87 -16.27 6.77
N ASP A 358 24.87 -17.16 6.71
CA ASP A 358 25.98 -17.25 7.68
C ASP A 358 27.32 -17.63 7.01
N GLU A 359 28.03 -16.61 6.50
CA GLU A 359 29.35 -16.73 5.84
C GLU A 359 30.50 -17.22 6.75
N SER A 360 30.21 -17.72 7.96
CA SER A 360 31.20 -18.28 8.88
C SER A 360 31.24 -19.81 8.87
N THR A 361 30.26 -20.48 8.27
CA THR A 361 30.12 -21.94 8.35
C THR A 361 29.44 -22.55 7.13
N THR A 362 30.15 -23.48 6.49
CA THR A 362 29.72 -24.11 5.24
C THR A 362 28.45 -24.95 5.34
N ASP A 363 27.86 -25.08 6.52
CA ASP A 363 26.68 -25.90 6.81
C ASP A 363 25.36 -25.12 6.62
N ILE A 364 25.39 -23.79 6.62
CA ILE A 364 24.23 -22.89 6.45
C ILE A 364 24.35 -22.23 5.07
N ARG A 365 23.40 -22.48 4.15
CA ARG A 365 23.41 -21.97 2.76
C ARG A 365 22.13 -22.34 2.00
N PRO A 366 21.77 -21.64 0.90
CA PRO A 366 20.60 -21.90 0.01
C PRO A 366 20.28 -23.34 -0.47
N THR A 367 21.21 -24.27 -0.28
CA THR A 367 21.08 -25.68 -0.70
C THR A 367 21.38 -26.66 0.43
N ALA A 368 21.52 -26.16 1.65
CA ALA A 368 21.51 -26.97 2.84
C ALA A 368 20.14 -27.65 2.98
N ARG A 369 20.08 -28.61 3.90
CA ARG A 369 18.80 -29.17 4.32
C ARG A 369 18.52 -28.57 5.68
N GLU A 370 17.31 -28.08 5.87
CA GLU A 370 16.83 -27.63 7.17
C GLU A 370 16.93 -28.74 8.23
N ASP A 371 17.61 -28.42 9.33
CA ASP A 371 17.52 -29.12 10.60
C ASP A 371 16.31 -28.53 11.32
N CYS A 372 15.23 -29.30 11.37
CA CYS A 372 13.93 -28.80 11.79
C CYS A 372 13.81 -28.59 13.31
N THR A 373 14.91 -28.39 14.04
CA THR A 373 14.94 -28.42 15.52
C THR A 373 16.03 -27.55 16.14
N ASP A 374 16.85 -26.85 15.35
CA ASP A 374 18.04 -26.16 15.83
C ASP A 374 17.89 -24.65 16.01
N GLY A 375 16.77 -24.07 15.56
CA GLY A 375 16.49 -22.64 15.67
C GLY A 375 17.10 -21.80 14.55
N ILE A 376 17.67 -22.42 13.51
CA ILE A 376 18.49 -21.77 12.48
C ILE A 376 17.92 -22.06 11.10
N ASP A 377 17.75 -21.01 10.30
CA ASP A 377 17.45 -21.11 8.86
C ASP A 377 18.71 -21.65 8.15
N ASN A 378 18.82 -22.98 8.08
CA ASN A 378 20.01 -23.61 7.52
C ASN A 378 20.03 -23.47 6.00
N ASP A 379 18.86 -23.43 5.34
CA ASP A 379 18.78 -23.30 3.89
C ASP A 379 18.53 -21.88 3.35
N CYS A 380 18.65 -20.87 4.23
CA CYS A 380 18.62 -19.44 3.92
C CYS A 380 17.41 -19.00 3.09
N ASP A 381 16.27 -19.66 3.24
CA ASP A 381 15.05 -19.38 2.49
C ASP A 381 14.09 -18.41 3.21
N GLY A 382 14.43 -18.04 4.46
CA GLY A 382 13.71 -17.12 5.32
C GLY A 382 12.72 -17.81 6.26
N SER A 383 12.67 -19.14 6.28
CA SER A 383 11.93 -19.93 7.27
C SER A 383 12.88 -20.68 8.20
N THR A 384 12.41 -21.01 9.40
CA THR A 384 13.20 -21.73 10.40
C THR A 384 12.41 -22.94 10.87
N ASP A 385 13.07 -24.09 10.97
CA ASP A 385 12.57 -25.27 11.64
C ASP A 385 11.16 -25.73 11.18
N GLY A 386 10.20 -25.93 12.10
CA GLY A 386 8.83 -26.36 11.82
C GLY A 386 8.04 -25.40 10.93
N ALA A 387 8.47 -24.14 10.82
CA ALA A 387 7.87 -23.18 9.90
C ALA A 387 8.19 -23.49 8.42
N GLU A 388 9.26 -24.24 8.15
CA GLU A 388 9.68 -24.62 6.80
C GLU A 388 8.68 -25.62 6.17
N ARG A 389 8.26 -25.32 4.92
CA ARG A 389 7.21 -26.09 4.22
C ARG A 389 7.82 -27.16 3.34
N GLY A 390 7.40 -28.40 3.59
CA GLY A 390 7.80 -29.57 2.83
C GLY A 390 8.89 -30.35 3.56
N SER A 391 10.05 -29.74 3.80
CA SER A 391 11.18 -30.45 4.41
C SER A 391 11.00 -30.73 5.91
N CYS A 392 10.21 -29.88 6.60
CA CYS A 392 9.89 -29.97 8.03
C CYS A 392 8.40 -30.20 8.33
N ASP A 393 7.61 -30.69 7.36
CA ASP A 393 6.16 -30.95 7.53
C ASP A 393 5.80 -31.90 8.68
N ALA A 394 6.73 -32.75 9.13
CA ALA A 394 6.53 -33.65 10.26
C ALA A 394 6.47 -32.94 11.62
N TYR A 395 6.88 -31.67 11.68
CA TYR A 395 6.94 -30.85 12.89
C TYR A 395 5.82 -29.82 12.95
N ARG A 396 4.84 -29.87 12.05
CA ARG A 396 3.78 -28.85 11.97
C ARG A 396 2.43 -29.47 12.29
N ASP A 397 1.74 -28.91 13.27
CA ASP A 397 0.35 -29.25 13.56
C ASP A 397 -0.56 -28.67 12.47
N LEU A 398 -1.01 -29.55 11.57
CA LEU A 398 -1.80 -29.18 10.40
C LEU A 398 -3.30 -29.07 10.68
N ASP A 399 -3.80 -29.71 11.73
CA ASP A 399 -5.23 -29.79 12.02
C ASP A 399 -5.65 -29.09 13.33
N GLY A 400 -4.66 -28.64 14.12
CA GLY A 400 -4.82 -27.78 15.28
C GLY A 400 -5.18 -28.52 16.57
N ASP A 401 -4.84 -29.81 16.67
CA ASP A 401 -5.14 -30.64 17.84
C ASP A 401 -4.04 -30.65 18.93
N GLY A 402 -2.92 -29.96 18.68
CA GLY A 402 -1.76 -29.89 19.56
C GLY A 402 -0.79 -31.07 19.42
N TRP A 403 -0.90 -31.84 18.34
CA TRP A 403 0.02 -32.91 17.99
C TRP A 403 0.49 -32.79 16.54
N CYS A 404 1.72 -33.22 16.30
CA CYS A 404 2.25 -33.44 14.97
C CYS A 404 2.98 -34.79 14.91
N PHE A 405 3.47 -35.16 13.72
CA PHE A 405 4.12 -36.45 13.53
C PHE A 405 5.36 -36.65 14.43
N ALA A 406 6.06 -35.55 14.74
CA ALA A 406 7.24 -35.56 15.60
C ALA A 406 6.90 -35.66 17.11
N GLY A 407 5.70 -35.25 17.54
CA GLY A 407 5.31 -35.31 18.94
C GLY A 407 4.19 -34.34 19.34
N GLN A 408 4.19 -33.91 20.60
CA GLN A 408 3.17 -33.02 21.14
C GLN A 408 3.67 -31.58 21.13
N ASP A 409 2.89 -30.66 20.55
CA ASP A 409 3.07 -29.22 20.71
C ASP A 409 2.71 -28.84 22.16
N MET A 410 3.74 -28.57 22.97
CA MET A 410 3.60 -28.33 24.40
C MET A 410 3.37 -26.85 24.72
N ASP A 411 3.75 -25.94 23.83
CA ASP A 411 3.68 -24.50 24.06
C ASP A 411 2.54 -23.80 23.28
N GLY A 412 1.95 -24.51 22.32
CA GLY A 412 0.77 -24.15 21.55
C GLY A 412 1.07 -23.23 20.37
N ASP A 413 2.29 -23.25 19.84
CA ASP A 413 2.70 -22.40 18.71
C ASP A 413 2.40 -23.01 17.33
N GLY A 414 1.94 -24.27 17.29
CA GLY A 414 1.59 -25.02 16.08
C GLY A 414 2.75 -25.82 15.49
N TYR A 415 3.88 -25.91 16.18
CA TYR A 415 5.04 -26.69 15.79
C TYR A 415 5.46 -27.67 16.91
N CYS A 416 6.12 -28.77 16.56
CA CYS A 416 6.73 -29.69 17.54
C CYS A 416 8.24 -29.89 17.33
N ASP A 417 8.90 -28.86 16.84
CA ASP A 417 10.35 -28.75 16.63
C ASP A 417 11.11 -28.47 17.95
N ASP A 418 10.40 -27.99 18.95
CA ASP A 418 10.94 -27.42 20.15
C ASP A 418 11.59 -28.47 21.08
N ALA A 419 12.49 -28.00 21.94
CA ALA A 419 13.33 -28.88 22.75
C ALA A 419 12.52 -29.64 23.83
N GLY A 420 12.12 -30.88 23.50
CA GLY A 420 11.39 -31.78 24.40
C GLY A 420 10.01 -32.20 23.89
N GLU A 421 9.58 -31.65 22.76
CA GLU A 421 8.32 -31.97 22.10
C GLU A 421 8.42 -33.22 21.23
N GLN A 422 9.62 -33.45 20.71
CA GLN A 422 9.98 -34.65 19.97
C GLN A 422 9.84 -35.90 20.84
N THR A 423 8.92 -36.79 20.46
CA THR A 423 8.74 -38.08 21.12
C THR A 423 9.36 -39.19 20.27
N GLU A 424 9.97 -40.19 20.92
CA GLU A 424 10.48 -41.38 20.22
C GLU A 424 9.29 -42.26 19.80
N LEU A 425 8.53 -41.85 18.77
CA LEU A 425 7.44 -42.63 18.15
C LEU A 425 7.98 -43.79 17.29
N SER A 426 9.19 -44.27 17.57
CA SER A 426 9.88 -45.33 16.82
C SER A 426 9.30 -46.74 17.02
N GLU A 427 8.18 -46.89 17.75
CA GLU A 427 7.54 -48.19 17.99
C GLU A 427 6.10 -48.33 17.45
N TRP A 428 5.52 -47.30 16.80
CA TRP A 428 4.18 -47.40 16.22
C TRP A 428 4.23 -47.73 14.73
N THR A 429 4.69 -48.95 14.44
CA THR A 429 4.60 -49.50 13.08
C THR A 429 3.15 -49.82 12.76
N ALA A 430 2.65 -49.23 11.67
CA ALA A 430 1.32 -49.39 11.05
C ALA A 430 0.96 -50.82 10.59
N ASP A 431 1.42 -51.87 11.26
CA ASP A 431 1.34 -53.25 10.77
C ASP A 431 0.20 -54.11 11.37
N GLU A 432 -0.67 -53.57 12.24
CA GLU A 432 -1.75 -54.38 12.85
C GLU A 432 -3.15 -53.70 12.90
N ASP A 433 -3.43 -52.63 12.15
CA ASP A 433 -4.81 -52.16 11.96
C ASP A 433 -5.45 -52.83 10.72
N PRO A 434 -6.54 -53.61 10.87
CA PRO A 434 -7.20 -54.29 9.75
C PRO A 434 -8.04 -53.38 8.84
N PHE A 435 -8.22 -52.09 9.17
CA PHE A 435 -9.13 -51.18 8.45
C PHE A 435 -8.49 -49.91 7.89
N SER A 436 -7.29 -49.51 8.32
CA SER A 436 -6.55 -48.43 7.65
C SER A 436 -5.75 -48.95 6.46
N GLY A 437 -5.94 -48.29 5.31
CA GLY A 437 -5.04 -48.46 4.17
C GLY A 437 -3.64 -47.91 4.51
N PRO A 438 -2.64 -48.15 3.65
CA PRO A 438 -1.25 -47.80 3.89
C PRO A 438 -0.94 -46.27 3.85
N ASP A 439 -1.88 -45.40 4.21
CA ASP A 439 -1.76 -43.94 4.03
C ASP A 439 -2.44 -43.07 5.10
N THR A 440 -2.80 -43.59 6.29
CA THR A 440 -3.38 -42.74 7.35
C THR A 440 -2.78 -43.06 8.71
N LEU A 441 -1.56 -42.59 8.94
CA LEU A 441 -1.13 -42.20 10.28
C LEU A 441 -1.80 -40.84 10.52
N GLY A 442 -2.96 -40.88 11.18
CA GLY A 442 -3.83 -39.72 11.36
C GLY A 442 -3.51 -38.99 12.65
N THR A 443 -2.52 -38.09 12.60
CA THR A 443 -2.37 -36.95 13.51
C THR A 443 -2.40 -35.62 12.77
N GLU A 444 -2.27 -35.61 11.42
CA GLU A 444 -2.15 -34.34 10.66
C GLU A 444 -3.36 -33.99 9.77
N GLU A 445 -4.31 -34.92 9.60
CA GLU A 445 -5.51 -34.70 8.76
C GLU A 445 -6.82 -34.78 9.55
N SER A 446 -6.78 -35.09 10.85
CA SER A 446 -7.94 -35.42 11.66
C SER A 446 -7.75 -34.96 13.11
N PRO A 447 -8.33 -33.81 13.51
CA PRO A 447 -8.10 -33.18 14.82
C PRO A 447 -8.77 -33.92 16.01
N VAL A 448 -9.22 -35.13 15.76
CA VAL A 448 -9.87 -36.03 16.73
C VAL A 448 -9.08 -37.33 16.93
N ARG A 449 -7.92 -37.48 16.27
CA ARG A 449 -7.05 -38.65 16.42
C ARG A 449 -5.66 -38.21 16.87
N TYR A 450 -5.37 -38.42 18.15
CA TYR A 450 -4.08 -38.13 18.75
C TYR A 450 -3.91 -38.93 20.05
N PRO A 451 -2.68 -39.18 20.52
CA PRO A 451 -2.45 -39.94 21.75
C PRO A 451 -3.22 -39.36 22.95
N GLY A 452 -4.16 -40.14 23.49
CA GLY A 452 -4.99 -39.72 24.62
C GLY A 452 -6.22 -38.86 24.26
N ALA A 453 -6.61 -38.81 22.98
CA ALA A 453 -7.86 -38.20 22.53
C ALA A 453 -9.10 -38.81 23.22
N PRO A 454 -10.20 -38.06 23.37
CA PRO A 454 -11.46 -38.63 23.84
C PRO A 454 -12.09 -39.57 22.81
N GLU A 455 -12.31 -40.83 23.20
CA GLU A 455 -12.99 -41.85 22.37
C GLU A 455 -14.46 -41.49 22.06
N ASN A 456 -14.84 -41.62 20.79
CA ASN A 456 -16.21 -41.56 20.32
C ASN A 456 -16.79 -42.97 20.29
N CYS A 457 -17.53 -43.37 21.34
CA CYS A 457 -17.96 -44.76 21.57
C CYS A 457 -18.91 -45.40 20.49
N ARG A 458 -19.03 -44.89 19.26
CA ARG A 458 -19.96 -45.38 18.21
C ARG A 458 -19.42 -45.32 16.78
N ASN A 459 -18.22 -44.82 16.51
CA ASN A 459 -17.74 -44.65 15.14
C ASN A 459 -16.73 -45.73 14.69
N MET A 460 -16.34 -46.65 15.60
CA MET A 460 -15.40 -47.75 15.34
C MET A 460 -14.02 -47.27 14.90
N ILE A 461 -13.61 -46.10 15.40
CA ILE A 461 -12.33 -45.46 15.14
C ILE A 461 -11.58 -45.47 16.47
N ASP A 462 -10.33 -45.92 16.45
CA ASP A 462 -9.39 -45.75 17.57
C ASP A 462 -8.92 -44.29 17.57
N GLU A 463 -9.55 -43.43 18.38
CA GLU A 463 -9.22 -41.99 18.43
C GLU A 463 -7.94 -41.74 19.22
N ASP A 464 -7.79 -42.40 20.37
CA ASP A 464 -6.68 -42.18 21.28
C ASP A 464 -5.40 -42.95 20.90
N LEU A 465 -5.52 -43.75 19.84
CA LEU A 465 -4.50 -44.55 19.18
C LEU A 465 -3.89 -45.63 20.08
N ASP A 466 -4.54 -46.01 21.18
CA ASP A 466 -4.01 -47.01 22.12
C ASP A 466 -4.08 -48.46 21.61
N GLY A 467 -4.67 -48.66 20.42
CA GLY A 467 -4.82 -49.92 19.73
C GLY A 467 -6.08 -50.68 20.10
N LEU A 468 -6.99 -50.08 20.84
CA LEU A 468 -8.33 -50.57 20.98
C LEU A 468 -9.37 -49.51 20.56
N VAL A 469 -10.63 -49.92 20.42
CA VAL A 469 -11.64 -49.17 19.65
C VAL A 469 -12.86 -48.97 20.52
N ASP A 470 -13.25 -47.71 20.71
CA ASP A 470 -14.43 -47.29 21.45
C ASP A 470 -14.36 -47.67 22.96
N GLU A 471 -13.18 -47.68 23.60
CA GLU A 471 -13.07 -47.96 25.05
C GLU A 471 -12.54 -46.82 25.91
N SER A 472 -13.44 -46.22 26.69
CA SER A 472 -13.04 -45.33 27.77
C SER A 472 -13.78 -45.62 29.07
N GLY A 473 -13.25 -45.10 30.18
CA GLY A 473 -13.92 -45.13 31.49
C GLY A 473 -15.27 -44.41 31.53
N TYR A 474 -15.57 -43.61 30.50
CA TYR A 474 -16.82 -42.87 30.31
C TYR A 474 -17.83 -43.62 29.42
N CYS A 475 -17.46 -44.70 28.73
CA CYS A 475 -18.43 -45.55 28.02
C CYS A 475 -19.21 -46.51 28.98
N ARG A 476 -19.59 -46.05 30.19
CA ARG A 476 -20.60 -46.71 31.06
C ARG A 476 -21.91 -45.92 30.95
N THR A 477 -22.68 -46.25 29.94
CA THR A 477 -23.82 -45.45 29.46
C THR A 477 -25.17 -46.04 29.90
N ASP A 478 -25.15 -47.00 30.82
CA ASP A 478 -26.27 -47.86 31.16
C ASP A 478 -27.01 -47.50 32.45
N VAL A 479 -26.50 -46.60 33.30
CA VAL A 479 -27.02 -46.32 34.66
C VAL A 479 -27.54 -44.89 34.77
N ASP A 480 -28.72 -44.69 35.38
CA ASP A 480 -29.29 -43.38 35.74
C ASP A 480 -28.57 -42.83 37.00
N MET A 481 -27.64 -41.89 36.81
CA MET A 481 -26.78 -41.40 37.89
C MET A 481 -27.39 -40.30 38.76
N ASP A 482 -28.32 -39.50 38.24
CA ASP A 482 -28.95 -38.40 38.97
C ASP A 482 -30.38 -38.70 39.47
N GLY A 483 -30.97 -39.80 38.99
CA GLY A 483 -32.24 -40.36 39.43
C GLY A 483 -33.46 -39.73 38.78
N ASP A 484 -33.33 -39.12 37.60
CA ASP A 484 -34.44 -38.49 36.86
C ASP A 484 -35.26 -39.48 36.01
N GLY A 485 -34.77 -40.72 35.85
CA GLY A 485 -35.38 -41.78 35.07
C GLY A 485 -34.93 -41.84 33.62
N TYR A 486 -33.91 -41.09 33.22
CA TYR A 486 -33.21 -41.21 31.95
C TYR A 486 -31.78 -41.69 32.20
N CYS A 487 -31.22 -42.39 31.21
CA CYS A 487 -29.81 -42.71 31.18
C CYS A 487 -29.26 -42.37 29.78
N PRO A 488 -27.94 -42.37 29.56
CA PRO A 488 -27.35 -42.01 28.28
C PRO A 488 -27.77 -42.86 27.06
N ILE A 489 -28.42 -44.01 27.28
CA ILE A 489 -28.93 -44.90 26.22
C ILE A 489 -30.44 -45.00 26.15
N GLY A 490 -31.20 -44.38 27.07
CA GLY A 490 -32.60 -44.71 27.24
C GLY A 490 -33.35 -43.97 28.32
N THR A 491 -34.58 -44.42 28.57
CA THR A 491 -35.39 -44.06 29.72
C THR A 491 -35.52 -45.29 30.62
N ASP A 492 -35.20 -45.18 31.91
CA ASP A 492 -35.42 -46.21 32.92
C ASP A 492 -36.92 -46.29 33.25
N VAL A 493 -37.67 -46.98 32.38
CA VAL A 493 -39.13 -47.13 32.50
C VAL A 493 -39.52 -47.97 33.72
N ASN A 494 -38.65 -48.88 34.13
CA ASN A 494 -38.95 -49.86 35.17
C ASN A 494 -38.43 -49.46 36.58
N MET A 495 -37.64 -48.38 36.65
CA MET A 495 -37.05 -47.77 37.84
C MET A 495 -36.11 -48.71 38.61
N ASP A 496 -35.34 -49.54 37.91
CA ASP A 496 -34.31 -50.38 38.54
C ASP A 496 -32.90 -49.80 38.51
N GLY A 497 -32.75 -48.60 37.93
CA GLY A 497 -31.54 -47.79 37.93
C GLY A 497 -30.60 -48.09 36.75
N ASP A 498 -31.06 -48.82 35.74
CA ASP A 498 -30.36 -48.98 34.47
C ASP A 498 -31.33 -48.90 33.27
N CYS A 499 -30.79 -48.66 32.08
CA CYS A 499 -31.54 -48.55 30.82
C CYS A 499 -31.24 -49.72 29.86
N GLU A 500 -30.86 -50.89 30.38
CA GLU A 500 -30.49 -52.06 29.57
C GLU A 500 -31.69 -52.91 29.11
N ASP A 501 -32.88 -52.63 29.64
CA ASP A 501 -34.00 -53.54 29.54
C ASP A 501 -34.78 -53.38 28.22
N ALA A 502 -35.47 -54.46 27.82
CA ALA A 502 -36.06 -54.55 26.48
C ALA A 502 -37.25 -53.58 26.30
N GLY A 503 -36.98 -52.42 25.70
CA GLY A 503 -37.95 -51.36 25.43
C GLY A 503 -37.59 -50.00 26.01
N GLU A 504 -36.46 -49.90 26.70
CA GLU A 504 -35.99 -48.70 27.41
C GLU A 504 -35.03 -47.84 26.58
N ASN A 505 -34.62 -48.29 25.41
CA ASN A 505 -33.71 -47.57 24.49
C ASN A 505 -34.37 -46.40 23.72
N ARG A 506 -35.21 -45.61 24.38
CA ARG A 506 -35.92 -44.45 23.82
C ARG A 506 -35.80 -43.29 24.78
N GLY A 507 -35.56 -42.09 24.24
CA GLY A 507 -35.06 -40.98 25.03
C GLY A 507 -33.60 -41.21 25.41
N LEU A 508 -32.85 -40.13 25.61
CA LEU A 508 -31.47 -40.20 26.11
C LEU A 508 -31.22 -39.04 27.06
N ASP A 509 -30.26 -39.26 27.94
CA ASP A 509 -29.70 -38.24 28.81
C ASP A 509 -28.28 -37.89 28.30
N CYS A 510 -28.11 -36.66 27.80
CA CYS A 510 -26.82 -36.17 27.32
C CYS A 510 -25.92 -35.66 28.45
N ASN A 511 -26.43 -35.53 29.68
CA ASN A 511 -25.68 -35.21 30.89
C ASN A 511 -26.31 -35.84 32.15
N ASP A 512 -26.08 -37.16 32.31
CA ASP A 512 -26.57 -38.05 33.38
C ASP A 512 -26.11 -37.69 34.82
N GLY A 513 -25.48 -36.53 34.98
CA GLY A 513 -25.19 -35.92 36.29
C GLY A 513 -26.09 -34.71 36.62
N ASP A 514 -26.99 -34.32 35.72
CA ASP A 514 -27.88 -33.17 35.84
C ASP A 514 -29.34 -33.54 35.49
N PRO A 515 -30.24 -33.64 36.50
CA PRO A 515 -31.60 -34.14 36.33
C PRO A 515 -32.54 -33.16 35.62
N THR A 516 -31.96 -32.17 34.94
CA THR A 516 -32.64 -31.18 34.10
C THR A 516 -32.25 -31.28 32.64
N VAL A 517 -31.39 -32.25 32.29
CA VAL A 517 -30.88 -32.47 30.94
C VAL A 517 -31.28 -33.87 30.49
N HIS A 518 -32.31 -33.99 29.65
CA HIS A 518 -32.77 -35.25 29.07
C HIS A 518 -33.71 -34.95 27.91
N THR A 519 -33.93 -35.90 27.00
CA THR A 519 -34.78 -35.73 25.78
C THR A 519 -36.22 -35.25 25.93
N ASP A 520 -36.72 -35.10 27.16
CA ASP A 520 -38.06 -34.59 27.46
C ASP A 520 -38.00 -33.32 28.34
N ALA A 521 -36.82 -32.71 28.51
CA ALA A 521 -36.62 -31.48 29.26
C ALA A 521 -37.04 -30.26 28.42
N GLU A 522 -37.31 -29.13 29.09
CA GLU A 522 -37.60 -27.86 28.41
C GLU A 522 -36.29 -27.09 28.19
N GLU A 523 -36.02 -26.66 26.96
CA GLU A 523 -34.81 -25.92 26.58
C GLU A 523 -34.75 -24.55 27.26
N ARG A 524 -33.56 -24.19 27.74
CA ARG A 524 -33.30 -22.90 28.41
C ARG A 524 -32.52 -21.98 27.48
N CYS A 525 -33.25 -21.25 26.62
CA CYS A 525 -32.76 -20.45 25.48
C CYS A 525 -31.57 -19.48 25.69
N LEU A 526 -31.15 -19.18 26.93
CA LEU A 526 -30.02 -18.31 27.27
C LEU A 526 -28.86 -19.05 27.95
N ASP A 527 -28.94 -20.37 28.12
CA ASP A 527 -27.91 -21.23 28.68
C ASP A 527 -27.30 -22.04 27.52
N PRO A 528 -25.96 -22.18 27.40
CA PRO A 528 -25.32 -23.01 26.36
C PRO A 528 -25.48 -24.53 26.59
N VAL A 529 -26.46 -24.95 27.39
CA VAL A 529 -26.72 -26.35 27.73
C VAL A 529 -27.88 -26.85 26.87
N ASP A 530 -27.63 -27.89 26.09
CA ASP A 530 -28.62 -28.65 25.32
C ASP A 530 -29.44 -29.48 26.32
N ALA A 531 -30.55 -28.92 26.79
CA ALA A 531 -31.33 -29.55 27.87
C ALA A 531 -32.17 -30.70 27.33
N ASP A 532 -32.67 -30.61 26.10
CA ASP A 532 -33.52 -31.64 25.48
C ASP A 532 -32.75 -32.61 24.56
N CYS A 533 -31.43 -32.52 24.53
CA CYS A 533 -30.52 -33.41 23.84
C CYS A 533 -30.82 -33.59 22.33
N ASP A 534 -31.39 -32.57 21.68
CA ASP A 534 -31.68 -32.58 20.24
C ASP A 534 -30.46 -32.16 19.38
N GLY A 535 -29.38 -31.72 20.04
CA GLY A 535 -28.13 -31.27 19.43
C GLY A 535 -28.09 -29.78 19.08
N LYS A 536 -29.10 -29.00 19.48
CA LYS A 536 -29.15 -27.55 19.36
C LYS A 536 -29.03 -26.93 20.76
N VAL A 537 -28.59 -25.67 20.78
CA VAL A 537 -28.44 -24.90 22.02
C VAL A 537 -28.81 -23.45 21.76
N GLY A 538 -29.44 -22.82 22.75
CA GLY A 538 -29.75 -21.39 22.74
C GLY A 538 -30.60 -20.97 21.52
N THR A 539 -30.26 -19.87 20.87
CA THR A 539 -31.06 -19.27 19.77
C THR A 539 -31.06 -20.07 18.46
N ARG A 540 -30.33 -21.20 18.40
CA ARG A 540 -30.35 -22.11 17.24
C ARG A 540 -31.41 -23.20 17.37
N ASP A 541 -32.04 -23.31 18.53
CA ASP A 541 -33.12 -24.25 18.78
C ASP A 541 -34.45 -23.77 18.18
N GLU A 542 -35.23 -24.69 17.59
CA GLU A 542 -36.58 -24.40 17.09
C GLU A 542 -37.54 -24.06 18.24
N ASP A 543 -37.29 -24.59 19.44
CA ASP A 543 -38.09 -24.36 20.64
C ASP A 543 -37.81 -22.99 21.30
N CYS A 544 -36.82 -22.24 20.80
CA CYS A 544 -36.50 -20.89 21.26
C CYS A 544 -36.95 -19.78 20.28
N PHE A 545 -37.51 -20.15 19.12
CA PHE A 545 -37.80 -19.24 18.02
C PHE A 545 -38.94 -18.24 18.31
N PHE A 546 -39.88 -18.54 19.22
CA PHE A 546 -41.06 -17.69 19.51
C PHE A 546 -40.81 -16.59 20.58
N LEU A 547 -39.54 -16.43 21.00
CA LEU A 547 -39.13 -15.56 22.12
C LEU A 547 -38.17 -14.43 21.69
N LEU A 548 -37.85 -14.33 20.39
CA LEU A 548 -36.84 -13.45 19.82
C LEU A 548 -37.46 -12.54 18.76
N ASP A 549 -37.13 -11.24 18.76
CA ASP A 549 -37.55 -10.28 17.72
C ASP A 549 -36.57 -10.35 16.53
N LEU A 550 -36.83 -11.29 15.61
CA LEU A 550 -35.88 -11.62 14.55
C LEU A 550 -35.93 -10.63 13.36
N ASP A 551 -37.05 -9.96 13.14
CA ASP A 551 -37.21 -8.98 12.06
C ASP A 551 -37.09 -7.51 12.52
N GLY A 552 -37.01 -7.29 13.83
CA GLY A 552 -36.72 -6.01 14.46
C GLY A 552 -37.91 -5.07 14.55
N ASP A 553 -39.14 -5.59 14.59
CA ASP A 553 -40.37 -4.80 14.69
C ASP A 553 -40.79 -4.43 16.13
N GLY A 554 -40.08 -4.98 17.11
CA GLY A 554 -40.29 -4.78 18.55
C GLY A 554 -41.38 -5.67 19.14
N LEU A 555 -41.74 -6.78 18.50
CA LEU A 555 -42.62 -7.84 18.99
C LEU A 555 -41.92 -9.20 18.84
N CYS A 556 -42.33 -10.15 19.68
CA CYS A 556 -42.00 -11.56 19.48
C CYS A 556 -43.31 -12.36 19.50
N GLY A 557 -43.22 -13.66 19.22
CA GLY A 557 -44.36 -14.56 19.10
C GLY A 557 -45.23 -14.58 20.34
N MET A 558 -44.62 -14.34 21.49
CA MET A 558 -45.30 -13.92 22.72
C MET A 558 -44.51 -12.85 23.47
N GLY A 559 -44.79 -11.57 23.22
CA GLY A 559 -44.23 -10.48 24.00
C GLY A 559 -43.99 -9.21 23.20
N ILE A 560 -43.38 -8.23 23.88
CA ILE A 560 -42.92 -6.98 23.27
C ILE A 560 -41.49 -6.74 23.74
N ASP A 561 -40.54 -6.69 22.80
CA ASP A 561 -39.17 -6.25 23.06
C ASP A 561 -39.17 -4.72 23.29
N ASP A 562 -39.37 -4.32 24.55
CA ASP A 562 -39.51 -2.92 24.94
C ASP A 562 -38.14 -2.24 25.11
N ASN A 563 -37.08 -3.04 25.26
CA ASN A 563 -35.72 -2.56 25.55
C ASN A 563 -34.81 -2.60 24.30
N ALA A 564 -35.27 -3.23 23.22
CA ALA A 564 -34.61 -3.45 21.93
C ALA A 564 -33.31 -4.27 22.02
N ASP A 565 -33.26 -5.28 22.89
CA ASP A 565 -32.13 -6.19 23.03
C ASP A 565 -32.26 -7.48 22.23
N GLY A 566 -33.40 -7.68 21.56
CA GLY A 566 -33.66 -8.75 20.61
C GLY A 566 -34.34 -9.98 21.20
N ASP A 567 -34.75 -9.97 22.47
CA ASP A 567 -35.61 -11.01 23.06
C ASP A 567 -36.79 -10.42 23.85
N CYS A 568 -37.80 -11.25 24.13
CA CYS A 568 -38.99 -10.86 24.91
C CYS A 568 -39.02 -11.52 26.29
N LEU A 569 -37.85 -11.76 26.90
CA LEU A 569 -37.70 -12.58 28.11
C LEU A 569 -37.61 -11.77 29.41
N ASP A 570 -37.50 -10.44 29.35
CA ASP A 570 -37.42 -9.65 30.58
C ASP A 570 -38.73 -9.70 31.38
N GLU A 571 -38.61 -9.58 32.72
CA GLU A 571 -39.76 -9.48 33.65
C GLU A 571 -40.75 -8.34 33.29
N SER A 572 -40.39 -7.44 32.36
CA SER A 572 -41.20 -6.30 31.91
C SER A 572 -41.92 -6.52 30.57
N GLU A 573 -41.63 -7.60 29.85
CA GLU A 573 -41.88 -7.80 28.41
C GLU A 573 -42.96 -8.85 28.10
N ASP A 574 -43.49 -9.53 29.12
CA ASP A 574 -44.60 -10.53 29.04
C ASP A 574 -45.98 -9.97 28.62
N ARG A 575 -46.02 -8.78 28.01
CA ARG A 575 -47.26 -8.06 27.73
C ARG A 575 -47.89 -8.54 26.42
N PHE A 576 -49.22 -8.39 26.32
CA PHE A 576 -50.01 -8.78 25.15
C PHE A 576 -49.57 -8.03 23.87
N GLY A 577 -48.75 -8.71 23.08
CA GLY A 577 -48.38 -8.48 21.68
C GLY A 577 -47.88 -9.83 21.14
N SER A 578 -48.26 -10.18 19.93
CA SER A 578 -47.84 -11.40 19.25
C SER A 578 -47.44 -11.07 17.82
N ASP A 579 -46.25 -11.48 17.45
CA ASP A 579 -45.81 -11.58 16.07
C ASP A 579 -46.25 -12.95 15.52
N CYS A 580 -46.88 -12.98 14.35
CA CYS A 580 -47.27 -14.24 13.72
C CYS A 580 -46.36 -14.65 12.56
N ASP A 581 -45.42 -13.81 12.14
CA ASP A 581 -44.31 -14.16 11.25
C ASP A 581 -43.06 -13.33 11.58
N GLU A 582 -42.22 -13.86 12.48
CA GLU A 582 -40.93 -13.33 12.98
C GLU A 582 -39.88 -12.99 11.90
N ARG A 583 -40.22 -13.13 10.64
CA ARG A 583 -39.34 -12.85 9.50
C ARG A 583 -39.89 -11.73 8.63
N ASP A 584 -41.12 -11.28 8.88
CA ASP A 584 -41.78 -10.22 8.14
C ASP A 584 -42.31 -9.14 9.11
N PRO A 585 -41.61 -7.98 9.22
CA PRO A 585 -41.94 -6.94 10.20
C PRO A 585 -43.26 -6.20 9.88
N ALA A 586 -43.98 -6.65 8.85
CA ALA A 586 -45.32 -6.19 8.50
C ALA A 586 -46.44 -7.09 9.04
N VAL A 587 -46.14 -8.27 9.60
CA VAL A 587 -47.09 -9.32 9.96
C VAL A 587 -47.10 -9.53 11.47
N ASN A 588 -47.74 -8.62 12.19
CA ASN A 588 -47.76 -8.64 13.65
C ASN A 588 -49.05 -8.03 14.22
N SER A 589 -49.35 -8.34 15.48
CA SER A 589 -50.55 -7.84 16.18
C SER A 589 -50.73 -6.30 16.27
N ARG A 590 -49.73 -5.49 15.88
CA ARG A 590 -49.83 -4.02 15.77
C ARG A 590 -50.01 -3.53 14.34
N ALA A 591 -49.86 -4.39 13.35
CA ALA A 591 -50.09 -4.08 11.95
C ALA A 591 -51.59 -3.84 11.70
N ARG A 592 -51.92 -3.52 10.44
CA ARG A 592 -53.29 -3.32 10.01
C ARG A 592 -53.49 -4.04 8.69
N GLU A 593 -54.49 -4.91 8.65
CA GLU A 593 -54.90 -5.64 7.45
C GLU A 593 -55.27 -4.70 6.29
N ALA A 594 -55.80 -3.51 6.61
CA ALA A 594 -56.18 -2.47 5.64
C ALA A 594 -55.07 -2.05 4.65
N SER A 595 -53.80 -2.40 4.95
CA SER A 595 -52.64 -2.12 4.11
C SER A 595 -52.53 -3.04 2.89
N ALA A 596 -53.04 -4.28 2.99
CA ALA A 596 -52.73 -5.37 2.08
C ALA A 596 -53.86 -6.42 1.96
N CYS A 597 -55.11 -5.99 1.80
CA CYS A 597 -56.32 -6.85 1.77
C CYS A 597 -56.45 -7.89 0.61
N ASP A 598 -55.39 -8.35 -0.06
CA ASP A 598 -55.49 -9.36 -1.15
C ASP A 598 -54.16 -10.12 -1.31
N ASP A 599 -53.44 -10.34 -0.21
CA ASP A 599 -52.14 -11.03 -0.21
C ASP A 599 -52.17 -12.41 0.44
N GLY A 600 -53.29 -12.78 1.07
CA GLY A 600 -53.50 -14.10 1.68
C GLY A 600 -52.79 -14.27 3.02
N ILE A 601 -52.33 -13.18 3.65
CA ILE A 601 -51.61 -13.17 4.92
C ILE A 601 -52.47 -12.48 5.98
N ASP A 602 -52.55 -13.04 7.19
CA ASP A 602 -53.17 -12.40 8.36
C ASP A 602 -52.16 -11.40 8.95
N ASN A 603 -52.14 -10.18 8.40
CA ASN A 603 -51.10 -9.21 8.71
C ASN A 603 -51.21 -8.68 10.14
N ASP A 604 -52.40 -8.64 10.75
CA ASP A 604 -52.58 -8.19 12.14
C ASP A 604 -52.85 -9.30 13.18
N CYS A 605 -52.64 -10.56 12.78
CA CYS A 605 -52.67 -11.76 13.61
C CYS A 605 -53.97 -11.94 14.40
N ASP A 606 -55.10 -11.43 13.91
CA ASP A 606 -56.39 -11.51 14.59
C ASP A 606 -57.21 -12.77 14.19
N GLY A 607 -56.68 -13.52 13.23
CA GLY A 607 -57.22 -14.75 12.68
C GLY A 607 -58.11 -14.56 11.46
N ALA A 608 -58.31 -13.32 10.98
CA ALA A 608 -59.00 -13.00 9.74
C ALA A 608 -58.00 -12.51 8.68
N ILE A 609 -58.10 -13.06 7.48
CA ILE A 609 -57.18 -12.76 6.37
C ILE A 609 -57.92 -11.86 5.37
N ASP A 610 -57.22 -10.86 4.82
CA ASP A 610 -57.70 -10.05 3.70
C ASP A 610 -59.11 -9.47 3.92
N TYR A 611 -60.04 -9.66 2.97
CA TYR A 611 -61.40 -9.11 3.02
C TYR A 611 -62.33 -9.83 4.01
N ASP A 612 -61.88 -10.92 4.65
CA ASP A 612 -62.58 -11.51 5.79
C ASP A 612 -62.35 -10.74 7.09
N ASP A 613 -61.30 -9.88 7.15
CA ASP A 613 -61.12 -8.94 8.25
C ASP A 613 -62.02 -7.71 8.09
N THR A 614 -62.62 -7.34 9.21
CA THR A 614 -63.33 -6.09 9.45
C THR A 614 -62.53 -4.81 9.17
N GLN A 615 -61.20 -4.85 9.12
CA GLN A 615 -60.38 -3.70 8.75
C GLN A 615 -60.26 -3.49 7.22
N CYS A 616 -60.68 -4.47 6.41
CA CYS A 616 -60.68 -4.40 4.96
C CYS A 616 -62.06 -4.02 4.38
N GLU A 617 -62.06 -3.10 3.40
CA GLU A 617 -63.28 -2.62 2.74
C GLU A 617 -63.39 -3.19 1.30
N CYS A 618 -64.32 -4.12 1.07
CA CYS A 618 -64.53 -4.67 -0.27
C CYS A 618 -65.14 -3.64 -1.24
N MET A 619 -64.76 -3.69 -2.52
CA MET A 619 -65.26 -2.79 -3.57
C MET A 619 -66.18 -3.46 -4.61
N SER A 620 -66.19 -4.79 -4.66
CA SER A 620 -67.01 -5.60 -5.58
C SER A 620 -67.15 -7.04 -5.07
N ASP A 621 -68.14 -7.78 -5.56
CA ASP A 621 -68.33 -9.18 -5.19
C ASP A 621 -67.12 -10.06 -5.57
N ASP A 622 -66.44 -9.76 -6.69
CA ASP A 622 -65.29 -10.53 -7.20
C ASP A 622 -64.06 -10.50 -6.26
N VAL A 623 -63.99 -9.59 -5.28
CA VAL A 623 -62.88 -9.54 -4.31
C VAL A 623 -63.21 -10.25 -2.99
N CYS A 624 -64.46 -10.70 -2.80
CA CYS A 624 -64.89 -11.47 -1.62
C CYS A 624 -64.84 -12.98 -1.87
N ASP A 625 -64.11 -13.46 -2.87
CA ASP A 625 -64.07 -14.89 -3.22
C ASP A 625 -63.33 -15.66 -2.11
N ASP A 626 -64.04 -16.48 -1.32
CA ASP A 626 -63.46 -17.29 -0.25
C ASP A 626 -62.83 -18.60 -0.77
N GLY A 627 -62.82 -18.78 -2.10
CA GLY A 627 -62.31 -19.99 -2.75
C GLY A 627 -63.22 -21.21 -2.57
N ASP A 628 -64.36 -21.10 -1.88
CA ASP A 628 -65.37 -22.15 -1.79
C ASP A 628 -66.39 -22.01 -2.94
N PRO A 629 -66.37 -22.89 -3.96
CA PRO A 629 -67.35 -22.83 -5.04
C PRO A 629 -68.79 -23.15 -4.61
N CYS A 630 -69.01 -23.50 -3.33
CA CYS A 630 -70.30 -23.78 -2.74
C CYS A 630 -70.87 -22.63 -1.90
N THR A 631 -70.19 -21.49 -1.80
CA THR A 631 -70.72 -20.24 -1.23
C THR A 631 -71.08 -19.25 -2.35
N THR A 632 -71.90 -18.25 -2.01
CA THR A 632 -72.13 -17.09 -2.87
C THR A 632 -71.61 -15.87 -2.12
N ASP A 633 -70.58 -15.26 -2.69
CA ASP A 633 -69.89 -14.15 -2.05
C ASP A 633 -70.45 -12.84 -2.54
N THR A 634 -70.79 -11.98 -1.58
CA THR A 634 -71.36 -10.67 -1.88
C THR A 634 -70.72 -9.59 -1.04
N CYS A 635 -70.26 -8.55 -1.71
CA CYS A 635 -69.77 -7.32 -1.10
C CYS A 635 -70.95 -6.37 -0.87
N SER A 636 -71.39 -6.23 0.38
CA SER A 636 -72.49 -5.33 0.73
C SER A 636 -72.06 -4.36 1.82
N ASP A 637 -72.32 -3.06 1.62
CA ASP A 637 -71.88 -1.99 2.54
C ASP A 637 -70.38 -2.04 2.90
N ARG A 638 -69.55 -2.48 1.92
CA ARG A 638 -68.09 -2.67 2.04
C ARG A 638 -67.62 -3.79 2.96
N VAL A 639 -68.50 -4.74 3.27
CA VAL A 639 -68.17 -5.95 4.05
C VAL A 639 -68.45 -7.18 3.19
N CYS A 640 -67.54 -8.15 3.20
CA CYS A 640 -67.73 -9.43 2.54
C CYS A 640 -68.69 -10.32 3.33
N THR A 641 -69.57 -11.01 2.62
CA THR A 641 -70.48 -11.98 3.21
C THR A 641 -70.60 -13.20 2.31
N HIS A 642 -70.34 -14.37 2.89
CA HIS A 642 -70.37 -15.67 2.23
C HIS A 642 -71.63 -16.42 2.67
N ALA A 643 -72.51 -16.71 1.72
CA ALA A 643 -73.75 -17.43 2.00
C ALA A 643 -73.73 -18.79 1.29
N ALA A 644 -73.87 -19.88 2.04
CA ALA A 644 -73.90 -21.23 1.49
C ALA A 644 -74.95 -21.37 0.36
N ASP A 645 -74.51 -21.79 -0.81
CA ASP A 645 -75.37 -22.14 -1.93
C ASP A 645 -76.04 -23.48 -1.61
N ALA A 646 -77.36 -23.43 -1.40
CA ALA A 646 -78.19 -24.58 -1.04
C ALA A 646 -78.22 -25.72 -2.09
N THR A 647 -77.47 -25.60 -3.19
CA THR A 647 -77.34 -26.62 -4.24
C THR A 647 -76.06 -27.47 -4.15
N CYS A 648 -75.08 -27.10 -3.32
CA CYS A 648 -73.92 -27.93 -2.97
C CYS A 648 -74.22 -28.85 -1.76
N GLY A 649 -73.67 -30.07 -1.76
CA GLY A 649 -73.83 -31.00 -0.63
C GLY A 649 -72.61 -31.91 -0.48
N ASP A 650 -71.98 -31.87 0.70
CA ASP A 650 -70.77 -32.61 1.02
C ASP A 650 -71.01 -34.12 1.09
N GLY A 651 -70.36 -34.86 0.19
CA GLY A 651 -70.47 -36.32 0.08
C GLY A 651 -69.34 -37.05 0.82
N GLY A 652 -69.41 -37.16 2.14
CA GLY A 652 -68.56 -38.09 2.91
C GLY A 652 -69.16 -39.51 2.98
N MET A 653 -68.49 -40.53 2.42
CA MET A 653 -68.89 -41.94 2.52
C MET A 653 -67.95 -42.71 3.47
N THR A 654 -68.47 -43.20 4.60
CA THR A 654 -67.76 -44.11 5.53
C THR A 654 -68.04 -45.58 5.21
N MET A 655 -67.01 -46.45 5.23
CA MET A 655 -67.17 -47.92 5.25
C MET A 655 -66.43 -48.53 6.46
N MET A 656 -67.14 -49.33 7.27
CA MET A 656 -66.61 -50.06 8.43
C MET A 656 -66.22 -51.50 8.08
N MET A 657 -65.07 -51.96 8.55
CA MET A 657 -64.77 -53.38 8.88
C MET A 657 -63.95 -53.44 10.18
N ALA A 658 -64.28 -54.38 11.06
CA ALA A 658 -63.61 -54.68 12.34
C ALA A 658 -62.24 -55.35 12.06
N ASP A 659 -61.11 -54.95 12.64
CA ASP A 659 -60.83 -54.74 14.06
C ASP A 659 -59.87 -53.55 14.29
N GLY A 660 -60.33 -52.51 15.01
CA GLY A 660 -59.52 -51.78 15.98
C GLY A 660 -58.52 -50.66 15.60
N GLY A 661 -58.31 -50.30 14.32
CA GLY A 661 -57.46 -49.14 13.99
C GLY A 661 -57.60 -48.66 12.54
N THR A 662 -57.76 -47.36 12.32
CA THR A 662 -57.79 -46.74 10.99
C THR A 662 -57.13 -45.37 10.99
N THR A 663 -56.01 -45.27 10.27
CA THR A 663 -55.36 -44.05 9.79
C THR A 663 -56.26 -43.30 8.79
N MET A 664 -56.40 -41.99 8.96
CA MET A 664 -57.05 -41.08 8.01
C MET A 664 -55.99 -40.52 7.04
N MET A 665 -56.22 -40.66 5.73
CA MET A 665 -55.58 -39.82 4.70
C MET A 665 -56.61 -38.79 4.23
N PRO A 666 -56.19 -37.56 3.88
CA PRO A 666 -57.09 -36.41 3.67
C PRO A 666 -57.90 -36.53 2.36
N PRO A 667 -59.09 -35.91 2.28
CA PRO A 667 -59.96 -35.99 1.12
C PRO A 667 -59.42 -35.15 -0.05
N ALA A 668 -59.45 -35.73 -1.25
CA ALA A 668 -59.18 -35.03 -2.50
C ALA A 668 -60.34 -34.09 -2.86
N GLU A 669 -59.97 -32.88 -3.27
CA GLU A 669 -60.83 -31.82 -3.80
C GLU A 669 -61.70 -32.30 -4.98
N GLY A 670 -62.98 -31.92 -4.97
CA GLY A 670 -63.84 -32.01 -6.15
C GLY A 670 -65.28 -32.46 -5.85
N CYS A 671 -66.14 -31.51 -5.45
CA CYS A 671 -67.59 -31.72 -5.49
C CYS A 671 -68.15 -31.43 -6.90
N SER A 672 -69.08 -32.25 -7.37
CA SER A 672 -69.52 -32.31 -8.77
C SER A 672 -70.94 -31.74 -8.97
N CYS A 673 -71.06 -30.61 -9.68
CA CYS A 673 -72.35 -30.08 -10.11
C CYS A 673 -72.85 -30.76 -11.40
N ARG A 674 -74.16 -31.05 -11.44
CA ARG A 674 -74.84 -31.90 -12.42
C ARG A 674 -75.11 -31.16 -13.74
N ALA A 675 -74.67 -31.73 -14.87
CA ALA A 675 -74.71 -31.15 -16.21
C ALA A 675 -76.12 -30.86 -16.78
N GLY A 676 -76.24 -29.76 -17.54
CA GLY A 676 -77.41 -29.37 -18.33
C GLY A 676 -77.10 -28.63 -19.65
N GLY A 677 -76.57 -29.34 -20.65
CA GLY A 677 -76.98 -29.24 -22.07
C GLY A 677 -76.70 -27.99 -22.95
N SER A 678 -75.84 -28.20 -23.96
CA SER A 678 -76.03 -27.87 -25.40
C SER A 678 -75.34 -26.65 -26.05
N SER A 679 -74.24 -26.98 -26.75
CA SER A 679 -74.01 -26.85 -28.21
C SER A 679 -73.55 -25.54 -28.90
N ARG A 680 -72.40 -25.70 -29.60
CA ARG A 680 -71.97 -25.21 -30.94
C ARG A 680 -71.39 -23.77 -31.13
N ALA A 681 -70.05 -23.70 -31.23
CA ALA A 681 -69.14 -23.15 -32.28
C ALA A 681 -69.66 -22.15 -33.38
N PRO A 682 -68.77 -21.48 -34.18
CA PRO A 682 -67.45 -20.85 -33.94
C PRO A 682 -67.23 -19.48 -34.68
N ALA A 683 -66.00 -18.92 -34.54
CA ALA A 683 -65.24 -18.06 -35.48
C ALA A 683 -65.51 -16.53 -35.57
N GLY A 684 -64.41 -15.74 -35.55
CA GLY A 684 -64.40 -14.32 -35.94
C GLY A 684 -63.02 -13.66 -35.92
N LEU A 685 -62.57 -13.23 -37.09
CA LEU A 685 -61.29 -12.60 -37.46
C LEU A 685 -61.03 -11.18 -36.86
N LEU A 686 -59.77 -10.93 -36.52
CA LEU A 686 -58.84 -9.94 -37.13
C LEU A 686 -59.38 -8.54 -37.52
N LEU A 687 -58.78 -7.47 -36.99
CA LEU A 687 -58.52 -6.23 -37.73
C LEU A 687 -57.40 -5.35 -37.11
N ILE A 688 -56.54 -4.89 -38.01
CA ILE A 688 -55.34 -4.05 -37.86
C ILE A 688 -55.73 -2.56 -37.86
N GLY A 689 -54.96 -1.68 -37.20
CA GLY A 689 -55.13 -0.23 -37.32
C GLY A 689 -53.96 0.61 -36.79
N ILE A 690 -53.10 1.03 -37.71
CA ILE A 690 -51.92 1.90 -37.62
C ILE A 690 -52.23 3.35 -37.18
N GLY A 691 -51.28 4.05 -36.53
CA GLY A 691 -51.03 5.46 -36.88
C GLY A 691 -50.69 6.49 -35.78
N ALA A 692 -49.41 6.56 -35.41
CA ALA A 692 -48.51 7.72 -35.49
C ALA A 692 -48.76 9.08 -34.77
N VAL A 693 -47.62 9.61 -34.29
CA VAL A 693 -47.11 11.02 -34.28
C VAL A 693 -46.96 11.72 -32.92
N MET A 694 -45.67 11.89 -32.56
CA MET A 694 -44.94 13.02 -31.95
C MET A 694 -45.69 14.12 -31.16
N VAL A 695 -45.10 14.57 -30.04
CA VAL A 695 -44.34 15.85 -29.97
C VAL A 695 -43.67 16.03 -28.59
N LEU A 696 -42.47 16.61 -28.66
CA LEU A 696 -41.51 17.02 -27.64
C LEU A 696 -42.04 17.84 -26.45
N GLY A 697 -41.33 17.76 -25.32
CA GLY A 697 -41.43 18.73 -24.22
C GLY A 697 -40.40 18.54 -23.11
N ARG A 698 -39.13 18.93 -23.36
CA ARG A 698 -38.06 19.09 -22.36
C ARG A 698 -38.43 20.13 -21.29
N ARG A 699 -38.19 19.82 -20.00
CA ARG A 699 -37.71 20.67 -18.87
C ARG A 699 -38.24 20.11 -17.54
N ARG A 700 -37.58 20.15 -16.39
CA ARG A 700 -36.20 20.36 -15.91
C ARG A 700 -36.35 20.17 -14.38
N ARG A 701 -35.42 19.43 -13.77
CA ARG A 701 -34.88 19.56 -12.39
C ARG A 701 -35.88 19.58 -11.21
N ARG A 702 -35.71 18.63 -10.29
CA ARG A 702 -34.75 18.79 -9.20
C ARG A 702 -33.92 17.53 -9.04
#